data_AF-I7BK70-F1
#
_entry.id   AF-I7BK70-F1
#
_cell.length_a   1.000
_cell.length_b   1.000
_cell.length_c   1.000
_cell.angle_alpha   90.00
_cell.angle_beta   90.00
_cell.angle_gamma   90.00
#
_symmetry.space_group_name_H-M   'P 1'
#
loop_
_entity.id
_entity.type
_entity.pdbx_description
1 polymer ?
#
loop_
_entity_poly.entity_id
_entity_poly.type
_entity_poly.pdbx_seq_one_letter_code
_entity_poly.pdbx_strand_id
1 'polypeptide(L)'
;MIKRYQIPQLEHFFSDSSKYKRWTLLEKEVLYSLSSFLQIPEAEVIQLERKIPELNPYEVTAAESKTKHDFVAFLRVLEEKIQEVTASKFLHYGLTSSDIIDSAVSLTLREVNDLLIEEIEELQSTLYHLAYRYIDTVQVGRTHGQHAEPTSFGYKFAITYQEIESALESLYQDRRNLEVITIKGSVGTYAHIGPDVQEDLAYRLHMFSGGASYQALPRNRYTAYLNSLSLIGQIINSLAFTLRTLAREEIAEVCECFEEEQVGSSSMPHKLNPVTLENISGLTRWLSSLASLSQDNIPLWEERDISHSSNERMSLMDAPILLYNIVHKMTQTLKRMKVNEEQLKQNLSLTKGLITSQSVMLALLKSPKIKSREEAHTLISQLSQRVRNKESASLLETLSSPHIKELLADEEIEVASDLQRHLKHLPRLYQQIFKNEIESSYYHRRLLNKYEIKNAIHYLAQRLNWYYTDPNNLWDPEDLSREKLVDSKYNQEAVLVLSLLEGASNFAGNLLPLLNFPVVFVSLHCSGFSKSKWKFEASKYQEQTAEDIPLETGKESEQDDDYSLGDNLESSRSFQKLLKLSKKYSRVLILEDIVDSKTTLKALYKTLGEIPTIKEIKCASLFVKVVDHDIDPIYKEEYYRTTLFSPDYSGSVEAKKTRDFNFKNWSEGMNIKFFNWYGLLISEDVWVVGFGLDNDQKYRNFQSLGVFNPKYS
;
A
#
# COMPACT_ATOMS: atom_id res chain seq x y z
N MET A 1 21.23 14.96 15.82
CA MET A 1 20.74 16.15 15.08
C MET A 1 20.97 17.42 15.90
N ILE A 2 21.31 18.55 15.26
CA ILE A 2 21.45 19.84 15.97
C ILE A 2 20.10 20.39 16.42
N LYS A 3 20.06 21.08 17.57
CA LYS A 3 18.84 21.58 18.23
C LYS A 3 17.86 22.32 17.33
N ARG A 4 18.36 23.06 16.33
CA ARG A 4 17.52 23.83 15.39
C ARG A 4 16.62 22.96 14.49
N TYR A 5 17.01 21.72 14.23
CA TYR A 5 16.30 20.82 13.32
C TYR A 5 15.77 19.57 14.01
N GLN A 6 15.92 19.48 15.33
CA GLN A 6 15.27 18.43 16.09
C GLN A 6 13.75 18.64 16.12
N ILE A 7 13.02 17.54 16.29
CA ILE A 7 11.57 17.50 16.43
C ILE A 7 11.30 16.96 17.83
N PRO A 8 10.78 17.76 18.78
CA PRO A 8 10.63 17.35 20.18
C PRO A 8 9.87 16.04 20.36
N GLN A 9 8.85 15.82 19.53
CA GLN A 9 8.07 14.58 19.54
C GLN A 9 8.89 13.35 19.14
N LEU A 10 9.92 13.49 18.30
CA LEU A 10 10.77 12.37 17.90
C LEU A 10 12.01 12.19 18.79
N GLU A 11 12.47 13.25 19.46
CA GLU A 11 13.69 13.23 20.29
C GLU A 11 13.63 12.17 21.39
N HIS A 12 12.47 12.03 22.04
CA HIS A 12 12.33 11.14 23.18
C HIS A 12 12.58 9.67 22.81
N PHE A 13 12.28 9.24 21.58
CA PHE A 13 12.50 7.86 21.13
C PHE A 13 13.99 7.48 21.09
N PHE A 14 14.86 8.46 20.80
CA PHE A 14 16.32 8.28 20.70
C PHE A 14 17.09 8.63 21.97
N SER A 15 16.38 9.00 23.05
CA SER A 15 17.03 9.27 24.34
C SER A 15 17.64 8.00 24.95
N ASP A 16 18.71 8.17 25.75
CA ASP A 16 19.30 7.04 26.47
C ASP A 16 18.31 6.34 27.41
N SER A 17 17.38 7.09 28.02
CA SER A 17 16.32 6.51 28.84
C SER A 17 15.42 5.57 28.04
N SER A 18 14.95 6.01 26.87
CA SER A 18 14.13 5.17 25.99
C SER A 18 14.89 3.97 25.44
N LYS A 19 16.18 4.15 25.11
CA LYS A 19 17.08 3.05 24.73
C LYS A 19 17.14 1.97 25.82
N TYR A 20 17.41 2.35 27.07
CA TYR A 20 17.48 1.40 28.19
C TYR A 20 16.12 0.77 28.52
N LYS A 21 15.02 1.52 28.37
CA LYS A 21 13.66 0.97 28.49
C LYS A 21 13.40 -0.14 27.47
N ARG A 22 13.79 0.05 26.19
CA ARG A 22 13.63 -0.98 25.16
C ARG A 22 14.55 -2.19 25.36
N TRP A 23 15.80 -1.97 25.79
CA TRP A 23 16.69 -3.08 26.13
C TRP A 23 16.12 -3.91 27.29
N THR A 24 15.62 -3.24 28.34
CA THR A 24 15.00 -3.90 29.48
C THR A 24 13.73 -4.65 29.09
N LEU A 25 12.90 -4.06 28.22
CA LEU A 25 11.71 -4.71 27.66
C LEU A 25 12.10 -6.02 26.96
N LEU A 26 13.03 -5.97 26.01
CA LEU A 26 13.45 -7.14 25.24
C LEU A 26 14.06 -8.24 26.13
N GLU A 27 14.92 -7.88 27.08
CA GLU A 27 15.49 -8.82 28.05
C GLU A 27 14.40 -9.54 28.86
N LYS A 28 13.42 -8.77 29.36
CA LYS A 28 12.28 -9.31 30.11
C LYS A 28 11.42 -10.21 29.23
N GLU A 29 11.13 -9.80 27.99
CA GLU A 29 10.31 -10.60 27.09
C GLU A 29 11.03 -11.90 26.70
N VAL A 30 12.34 -11.88 26.43
CA VAL A 30 13.12 -13.11 26.16
C VAL A 30 13.03 -14.06 27.35
N LEU A 31 13.25 -13.56 28.57
CA LEU A 31 13.17 -14.37 29.77
C LEU A 31 11.76 -14.95 29.99
N TYR A 32 10.71 -14.18 29.70
CA TYR A 32 9.34 -14.66 29.75
C TYR A 32 9.13 -15.83 28.77
N SER A 33 9.63 -15.70 27.53
CA SER A 33 9.57 -16.76 26.51
C SER A 33 10.30 -18.03 26.97
N LEU A 34 11.47 -17.86 27.60
CA LEU A 34 12.28 -18.95 28.12
C LEU A 34 11.76 -19.55 29.43
N SER A 35 10.79 -18.92 30.11
CA SER A 35 10.38 -19.29 31.48
C SER A 35 9.95 -20.75 31.59
N SER A 36 9.18 -21.24 30.62
CA SER A 36 8.72 -22.63 30.57
C SER A 36 9.89 -23.61 30.34
N PHE A 37 10.81 -23.27 29.45
CA PHE A 37 11.99 -24.07 29.15
C PHE A 37 12.98 -24.15 30.34
N LEU A 38 13.20 -23.00 30.99
CA LEU A 38 14.09 -22.87 32.15
C LEU A 38 13.43 -23.28 33.47
N GLN A 39 12.16 -23.70 33.44
CA GLN A 39 11.37 -24.08 34.62
C GLN A 39 11.33 -22.97 35.69
N ILE A 40 11.27 -21.72 35.25
CA ILE A 40 11.15 -20.56 36.14
C ILE A 40 9.70 -20.45 36.59
N PRO A 41 9.39 -20.44 37.90
CA PRO A 41 8.02 -20.27 38.37
C PRO A 41 7.43 -18.95 37.87
N GLU A 42 6.18 -18.97 37.38
CA GLU A 42 5.48 -17.78 36.89
C GLU A 42 5.48 -16.64 37.91
N ALA A 43 5.35 -16.97 39.21
CA ALA A 43 5.42 -16.01 40.30
C ALA A 43 6.77 -15.26 40.37
N GLU A 44 7.89 -15.90 40.03
CA GLU A 44 9.20 -15.24 39.97
C GLU A 44 9.33 -14.31 38.77
N VAL A 45 8.76 -14.69 37.63
CA VAL A 45 8.73 -13.84 36.42
C VAL A 45 7.89 -12.58 36.68
N ILE A 46 6.72 -12.73 37.32
CA ILE A 46 5.87 -11.61 37.74
C ILE A 46 6.59 -10.74 38.79
N GLN A 47 7.30 -11.36 39.73
CA GLN A 47 8.07 -10.62 40.74
C GLN A 47 9.20 -9.80 40.10
N LEU A 48 9.89 -10.37 39.12
CA LEU A 48 10.91 -9.67 38.34
C LEU A 48 10.32 -8.46 37.64
N GLU A 49 9.23 -8.63 36.90
CA GLU A 49 8.55 -7.56 36.17
C GLU A 49 8.13 -6.40 37.08
N ARG A 50 7.66 -6.71 38.31
CA ARG A 50 7.30 -5.69 39.31
C ARG A 50 8.49 -4.97 39.92
N LYS A 51 9.66 -5.60 39.97
CA LYS A 51 10.87 -5.05 40.60
C LYS A 51 11.82 -4.37 39.60
N ILE A 52 11.64 -4.57 38.29
CA ILE A 52 12.45 -3.91 37.26
C ILE A 52 12.29 -2.38 37.40
N PRO A 53 13.39 -1.64 37.70
CA PRO A 53 13.33 -0.20 37.85
C PRO A 53 13.54 0.51 36.52
N GLU A 54 13.13 1.78 36.44
CA GLU A 54 13.64 2.66 35.41
C GLU A 54 15.14 2.94 35.66
N LEU A 55 15.96 2.74 34.64
CA LEU A 55 17.40 2.98 34.74
C LEU A 55 17.74 4.44 34.47
N ASN A 56 18.59 4.99 35.33
CA ASN A 56 19.14 6.33 35.16
C ASN A 56 20.32 6.29 34.17
N PRO A 57 20.28 7.02 33.05
CA PRO A 57 21.37 7.05 32.08
C PRO A 57 22.74 7.40 32.68
N TYR A 58 22.79 8.29 33.68
CA TYR A 58 24.04 8.68 34.32
C TYR A 58 24.73 7.51 35.05
N GLU A 59 23.95 6.59 35.64
CA GLU A 59 24.49 5.40 36.31
C GLU A 59 25.10 4.45 35.28
N VAL A 60 24.42 4.25 34.15
CA VAL A 60 24.91 3.39 33.06
C VAL A 60 26.17 3.98 32.43
N THR A 61 26.22 5.30 32.18
CA THR A 61 27.44 5.98 31.70
C THR A 61 28.61 5.84 32.69
N ALA A 62 28.34 5.93 33.99
CA ALA A 62 29.37 5.73 35.02
C ALA A 62 29.90 4.29 35.00
N ALA A 63 29.03 3.28 34.84
CA ALA A 63 29.43 1.89 34.68
C ALA A 63 30.21 1.67 33.36
N GLU A 64 29.78 2.30 32.26
CA GLU A 64 30.43 2.22 30.95
C GLU A 64 31.86 2.76 30.97
N SER A 65 32.12 3.81 31.75
CA SER A 65 33.46 4.35 31.92
C SER A 65 34.48 3.30 32.40
N LYS A 66 34.00 2.26 33.11
CA LYS A 66 34.77 1.11 33.61
C LYS A 66 34.73 -0.09 32.66
N THR A 67 33.56 -0.43 32.11
CA THR A 67 33.40 -1.61 31.23
C THR A 67 33.95 -1.41 29.83
N LYS A 68 33.98 -0.16 29.34
CA LYS A 68 34.23 0.21 27.94
C LYS A 68 33.28 -0.49 26.95
N HIS A 69 32.10 -0.89 27.43
CA HIS A 69 31.07 -1.56 26.67
C HIS A 69 29.69 -1.16 27.21
N ASP A 70 28.91 -0.46 26.39
CA ASP A 70 27.62 0.16 26.76
C ASP A 70 26.57 -0.86 27.21
N PHE A 71 26.39 -1.94 26.45
CA PHE A 71 25.41 -2.97 26.76
C PHE A 71 25.77 -3.75 28.04
N VAL A 72 27.04 -4.10 28.24
CA VAL A 72 27.51 -4.73 29.48
C VAL A 72 27.35 -3.80 30.68
N ALA A 73 27.58 -2.50 30.51
CA ALA A 73 27.33 -1.52 31.55
C ALA A 73 25.85 -1.45 31.93
N PHE A 74 24.96 -1.43 30.93
CA PHE A 74 23.51 -1.50 31.12
C PHE A 74 23.12 -2.77 31.90
N LEU A 75 23.57 -3.95 31.47
CA LEU A 75 23.23 -5.21 32.12
C LEU A 75 23.67 -5.23 33.58
N ARG A 76 24.90 -4.79 33.89
CA ARG A 76 25.40 -4.73 35.27
C ARG A 76 24.54 -3.85 36.17
N VAL A 77 24.17 -2.66 35.68
CA VAL A 77 23.32 -1.73 36.44
C VAL A 77 21.91 -2.30 36.63
N LEU A 78 21.36 -2.98 35.63
CA LEU A 78 20.07 -3.64 35.72
C LEU A 78 20.11 -4.77 36.76
N GLU A 79 21.05 -5.71 36.61
CA GLU A 79 21.26 -6.88 37.48
C GLU A 79 21.46 -6.47 38.95
N GLU A 80 22.29 -5.45 39.22
CA GLU A 80 22.53 -4.96 40.59
C GLU A 80 21.23 -4.51 41.29
N LYS A 81 20.28 -3.92 40.55
CA LYS A 81 19.03 -3.42 41.13
C LYS A 81 17.97 -4.51 41.33
N ILE A 82 18.09 -5.65 40.65
CA ILE A 82 17.11 -6.75 40.68
C ILE A 82 17.69 -8.06 41.25
N GLN A 83 18.93 -8.02 41.77
CA GLN A 83 19.65 -9.19 42.30
C GLN A 83 18.89 -9.96 43.39
N GLU A 84 17.94 -9.32 44.07
CA GLU A 84 17.07 -9.99 45.06
C GLU A 84 16.07 -10.97 44.44
N VAL A 85 15.82 -10.90 43.13
CA VAL A 85 14.93 -11.81 42.40
C VAL A 85 15.76 -12.94 41.82
N THR A 86 15.47 -14.19 42.18
CA THR A 86 16.28 -15.34 41.75
C THR A 86 16.28 -15.54 40.23
N ALA A 87 15.16 -15.25 39.57
CA ALA A 87 15.06 -15.26 38.11
C ALA A 87 16.01 -14.26 37.41
N SER A 88 16.52 -13.22 38.09
CA SER A 88 17.41 -12.23 37.47
C SER A 88 18.70 -12.82 36.88
N LYS A 89 19.19 -13.94 37.42
CA LYS A 89 20.38 -14.66 36.91
C LYS A 89 20.23 -15.23 35.50
N PHE A 90 19.00 -15.32 34.99
CA PHE A 90 18.67 -15.82 33.66
C PHE A 90 18.43 -14.68 32.65
N LEU A 91 18.60 -13.41 33.06
CA LEU A 91 18.66 -12.33 32.08
C LEU A 91 19.83 -12.54 31.14
N HIS A 92 19.64 -12.14 29.89
CA HIS A 92 20.58 -12.36 28.80
C HIS A 92 20.97 -13.82 28.53
N TYR A 93 20.16 -14.80 28.97
CA TYR A 93 20.44 -16.22 28.77
C TYR A 93 20.48 -16.60 27.28
N GLY A 94 21.63 -17.09 26.83
CA GLY A 94 21.82 -17.57 25.45
C GLY A 94 21.91 -16.47 24.38
N LEU A 95 21.83 -15.20 24.78
CA LEU A 95 21.82 -14.04 23.90
C LEU A 95 23.23 -13.51 23.60
N THR A 96 23.32 -12.71 22.54
CA THR A 96 24.41 -11.76 22.33
C THR A 96 23.91 -10.32 22.37
N SER A 97 24.78 -9.35 22.63
CA SER A 97 24.41 -7.91 22.69
C SER A 97 23.65 -7.44 21.44
N SER A 98 23.98 -7.95 20.25
CA SER A 98 23.29 -7.57 19.01
C SER A 98 21.84 -8.05 18.92
N ASP A 99 21.47 -9.16 19.57
CA ASP A 99 20.09 -9.63 19.58
C ASP A 99 19.17 -8.55 20.16
N ILE A 100 19.60 -7.95 21.27
CA ILE A 100 18.87 -6.89 21.96
C ILE A 100 19.04 -5.54 21.26
N ILE A 101 20.28 -5.18 20.86
CA ILE A 101 20.54 -3.87 20.26
C ILE A 101 19.82 -3.70 18.92
N ASP A 102 19.94 -4.66 17.98
CA ASP A 102 19.32 -4.54 16.66
C ASP A 102 17.79 -4.63 16.76
N SER A 103 17.25 -5.50 17.63
CA SER A 103 15.80 -5.56 17.88
C SER A 103 15.28 -4.26 18.50
N ALA A 104 16.02 -3.63 19.42
CA ALA A 104 15.64 -2.36 20.03
C ALA A 104 15.69 -1.19 19.04
N VAL A 105 16.68 -1.17 18.15
CA VAL A 105 16.73 -0.20 17.05
C VAL A 105 15.53 -0.40 16.12
N SER A 106 15.20 -1.65 15.79
CA SER A 106 14.04 -1.97 14.94
C SER A 106 12.72 -1.49 15.55
N LEU A 107 12.51 -1.71 16.86
CA LEU A 107 11.36 -1.18 17.61
C LEU A 107 11.32 0.36 17.60
N THR A 108 12.47 1.00 17.79
CA THR A 108 12.59 2.47 17.77
C THR A 108 12.23 3.03 16.40
N LEU A 109 12.73 2.41 15.33
CA LEU A 109 12.47 2.85 13.96
C LEU A 109 11.01 2.64 13.56
N ARG A 110 10.36 1.54 13.96
CA ARG A 110 8.91 1.35 13.76
C ARG A 110 8.10 2.52 14.32
N GLU A 111 8.32 2.86 15.58
CA GLU A 111 7.57 3.94 16.27
C GLU A 111 7.81 5.31 15.61
N VAL A 112 9.04 5.57 15.18
CA VAL A 112 9.40 6.81 14.47
C VAL A 112 8.81 6.83 13.05
N ASN A 113 8.79 5.67 12.37
CA ASN A 113 8.26 5.52 11.03
C ASN A 113 6.75 5.72 10.98
N ASP A 114 6.02 5.27 11.99
CA ASP A 114 4.57 5.48 12.08
C ASP A 114 4.25 6.99 12.07
N LEU A 115 4.92 7.78 12.93
CA LEU A 115 4.76 9.24 12.97
C LEU A 115 5.25 9.94 11.69
N LEU A 116 6.33 9.44 11.10
CA LEU A 116 6.86 9.97 9.84
C LEU A 116 5.88 9.75 8.69
N ILE A 117 5.23 8.59 8.63
CA ILE A 117 4.25 8.25 7.61
C ILE A 117 3.01 9.13 7.75
N GLU A 118 2.50 9.32 8.96
CA GLU A 118 1.39 10.26 9.21
C GLU A 118 1.70 11.67 8.67
N GLU A 119 2.92 12.17 8.88
CA GLU A 119 3.34 13.49 8.38
C GLU A 119 3.45 13.51 6.84
N ILE A 120 3.88 12.40 6.21
CA ILE A 120 3.93 12.29 4.74
C ILE A 120 2.51 12.20 4.15
N GLU A 121 1.59 11.49 4.81
CA GLU A 121 0.19 11.43 4.41
C GLU A 121 -0.48 12.81 4.50
N GLU A 122 -0.13 13.61 5.50
CA GLU A 122 -0.59 15.01 5.60
C GLU A 122 -0.04 15.89 4.45
N LEU A 123 1.20 15.66 4.02
CA LEU A 123 1.76 16.30 2.82
C LEU A 123 0.99 15.86 1.57
N GLN A 124 0.72 14.57 1.41
CA GLN A 124 -0.05 14.03 0.29
C GLN A 124 -1.45 14.62 0.22
N SER A 125 -2.15 14.71 1.35
CA SER A 125 -3.45 15.38 1.46
C SER A 125 -3.36 16.85 1.03
N THR A 126 -2.34 17.58 1.47
CA THR A 126 -2.09 18.97 1.06
C THR A 126 -1.85 19.09 -0.45
N LEU A 127 -1.07 18.18 -1.04
CA LEU A 127 -0.80 18.14 -2.48
C LEU A 127 -2.07 17.82 -3.28
N TYR A 128 -2.87 16.85 -2.83
CA TYR A 128 -4.16 16.50 -3.41
C TYR A 128 -5.09 17.73 -3.48
N HIS A 129 -5.25 18.43 -2.36
CA HIS A 129 -6.11 19.61 -2.30
C HIS A 129 -5.61 20.75 -3.18
N LEU A 130 -4.30 21.00 -3.23
CA LEU A 130 -3.71 22.01 -4.13
C LEU A 130 -3.85 21.62 -5.61
N ALA A 131 -3.68 20.34 -5.94
CA ALA A 131 -3.84 19.85 -7.29
C ALA A 131 -5.25 20.12 -7.82
N TYR A 132 -6.29 19.82 -7.03
CA TYR A 132 -7.68 20.07 -7.38
C TYR A 132 -8.04 21.55 -7.35
N ARG A 133 -7.55 22.30 -6.36
CA ARG A 133 -7.79 23.75 -6.26
C ARG A 133 -7.35 24.49 -7.52
N TYR A 134 -6.24 24.07 -8.11
CA TYR A 134 -5.62 24.73 -9.27
C TYR A 134 -5.72 23.90 -10.56
N ILE A 135 -6.68 22.96 -10.65
CA ILE A 135 -6.82 22.07 -11.81
C ILE A 135 -7.05 22.86 -13.11
N ASP A 136 -7.88 23.91 -13.06
CA ASP A 136 -8.22 24.74 -14.22
C ASP A 136 -7.34 26.01 -14.34
N THR A 137 -6.37 26.18 -13.45
CA THR A 137 -5.49 27.35 -13.43
C THR A 137 -4.37 27.17 -14.45
N VAL A 138 -4.49 27.78 -15.63
CA VAL A 138 -3.50 27.67 -16.70
C VAL A 138 -2.17 28.33 -16.31
N GLN A 139 -1.07 27.62 -16.55
CA GLN A 139 0.31 28.08 -16.40
C GLN A 139 1.09 27.80 -17.69
N VAL A 140 2.09 28.60 -18.01
CA VAL A 140 3.02 28.26 -19.09
C VAL A 140 3.92 27.09 -18.67
N GLY A 141 3.90 26.00 -19.44
CA GLY A 141 4.85 24.90 -19.27
C GLY A 141 6.26 25.35 -19.65
N ARG A 142 7.27 24.79 -18.98
CA ARG A 142 8.68 25.15 -19.20
C ARG A 142 9.54 23.92 -19.45
N THR A 143 10.22 23.88 -20.59
CA THR A 143 11.24 22.86 -20.92
C THR A 143 12.56 23.57 -21.17
N HIS A 144 13.66 23.07 -20.58
CA HIS A 144 14.97 23.77 -20.59
C HIS A 144 14.91 25.22 -20.06
N GLY A 145 13.94 25.53 -19.20
CA GLY A 145 13.67 26.89 -18.71
C GLY A 145 13.02 27.82 -19.75
N GLN A 146 12.64 27.32 -20.93
CA GLN A 146 11.98 28.07 -22.00
C GLN A 146 10.48 27.79 -22.02
N HIS A 147 9.67 28.76 -22.47
CA HIS A 147 8.23 28.57 -22.61
C HIS A 147 7.93 27.50 -23.67
N ALA A 148 7.15 26.50 -23.26
CA ALA A 148 6.66 25.40 -24.10
C ALA A 148 5.13 25.56 -24.29
N GLU A 149 4.37 24.47 -24.14
CA GLU A 149 2.90 24.51 -24.19
C GLU A 149 2.29 24.89 -22.83
N PRO A 150 1.04 25.39 -22.80
CA PRO A 150 0.27 25.55 -21.56
C PRO A 150 0.10 24.24 -20.80
N THR A 151 0.03 24.33 -19.48
CA THR A 151 -0.32 23.24 -18.57
C THR A 151 -1.18 23.79 -17.43
N SER A 152 -1.61 22.94 -16.50
CA SER A 152 -2.26 23.36 -15.27
C SER A 152 -1.23 23.61 -14.17
N PHE A 153 -1.41 24.69 -13.40
CA PHE A 153 -0.63 24.95 -12.21
C PHE A 153 -0.81 23.82 -11.18
N GLY A 154 -2.04 23.30 -11.03
CA GLY A 154 -2.34 22.19 -10.14
C GLY A 154 -1.61 20.89 -10.48
N TYR A 155 -1.29 20.67 -11.76
CA TYR A 155 -0.75 19.40 -12.23
C TYR A 155 0.60 19.05 -11.60
N LYS A 156 1.43 20.04 -11.23
CA LYS A 156 2.70 19.77 -10.55
C LYS A 156 2.51 19.12 -9.18
N PHE A 157 1.47 19.50 -8.44
CA PHE A 157 1.16 18.89 -7.15
C PHE A 157 0.64 17.47 -7.33
N ALA A 158 -0.15 17.21 -8.39
CA ALA A 158 -0.60 15.86 -8.73
C ALA A 158 0.58 14.94 -9.07
N ILE A 159 1.54 15.41 -9.86
CA ILE A 159 2.75 14.64 -10.17
C ILE A 159 3.58 14.38 -8.91
N THR A 160 3.81 15.40 -8.06
CA THR A 160 4.55 15.19 -6.80
C THR A 160 3.81 14.22 -5.86
N TYR A 161 2.47 14.26 -5.79
CA TYR A 161 1.69 13.27 -5.04
C TYR A 161 1.97 11.85 -5.53
N GLN A 162 1.93 11.63 -6.85
CA GLN A 162 2.17 10.32 -7.48
C GLN A 162 3.58 9.79 -7.20
N GLU A 163 4.59 10.67 -7.26
CA GLU A 163 5.97 10.32 -6.95
C GLU A 163 6.15 9.94 -5.47
N ILE A 164 5.54 10.70 -4.56
CA ILE A 164 5.56 10.40 -3.12
C ILE A 164 4.82 9.09 -2.83
N GLU A 165 3.67 8.86 -3.43
CA GLU A 165 2.90 7.62 -3.27
C GLU A 165 3.73 6.39 -3.67
N SER A 166 4.41 6.48 -4.82
CA SER A 166 5.28 5.39 -5.29
C SER A 166 6.48 5.17 -4.34
N ALA A 167 7.08 6.25 -3.83
CA ALA A 167 8.19 6.16 -2.88
C ALA A 167 7.75 5.63 -1.50
N LEU A 168 6.53 5.92 -1.06
CA LEU A 168 5.94 5.36 0.16
C LEU A 168 5.74 3.85 0.04
N GLU A 169 5.31 3.34 -1.11
CA GLU A 169 5.20 1.89 -1.33
C GLU A 169 6.56 1.18 -1.19
N SER A 170 7.65 1.81 -1.65
CA SER A 170 9.01 1.32 -1.40
C SER A 170 9.37 1.36 0.08
N LEU A 171 9.06 2.47 0.78
CA LEU A 171 9.29 2.57 2.22
C LEU A 171 8.53 1.49 2.99
N TYR A 172 7.27 1.22 2.68
CA TYR A 172 6.49 0.15 3.33
C TYR A 172 7.13 -1.24 3.16
N GLN A 173 7.71 -1.52 1.99
CA GLN A 173 8.44 -2.77 1.76
C GLN A 173 9.73 -2.84 2.58
N ASP A 174 10.49 -1.75 2.64
CA ASP A 174 11.72 -1.68 3.43
C ASP A 174 11.43 -1.77 4.93
N ARG A 175 10.34 -1.16 5.41
CA ARG A 175 9.85 -1.28 6.79
C ARG A 175 9.62 -2.74 7.16
N ARG A 176 8.93 -3.53 6.33
CA ARG A 176 8.72 -4.98 6.57
C ARG A 176 10.02 -5.75 6.74
N ASN A 177 11.08 -5.34 6.05
CA ASN A 177 12.40 -5.96 6.13
C ASN A 177 13.23 -5.45 7.32
N LEU A 178 12.98 -4.24 7.78
CA LEU A 178 13.75 -3.60 8.85
C LEU A 178 13.14 -3.82 10.24
N GLU A 179 11.82 -3.81 10.34
CA GLU A 179 11.05 -3.83 11.59
C GLU A 179 10.86 -5.27 12.08
N VAL A 180 11.98 -5.91 12.39
CA VAL A 180 12.05 -7.32 12.78
C VAL A 180 12.61 -7.51 14.19
N ILE A 181 12.19 -8.58 14.85
CA ILE A 181 12.89 -9.14 16.02
C ILE A 181 13.97 -10.10 15.53
N THR A 182 15.17 -9.99 16.09
CA THR A 182 16.29 -10.89 15.84
C THR A 182 16.82 -11.46 17.15
N ILE A 183 16.69 -12.77 17.37
CA ILE A 183 17.20 -13.47 18.55
C ILE A 183 17.86 -14.76 18.06
N LYS A 184 19.19 -14.76 17.92
CA LYS A 184 19.93 -15.83 17.23
C LYS A 184 21.27 -16.19 17.86
N GLY A 185 21.67 -15.47 18.90
CA GLY A 185 22.90 -15.71 19.65
C GLY A 185 24.16 -15.26 18.92
N SER A 186 25.31 -15.64 19.46
CA SER A 186 26.62 -15.04 19.12
C SER A 186 27.03 -15.07 17.65
N VAL A 187 26.65 -16.08 16.88
CA VAL A 187 27.03 -16.23 15.46
C VAL A 187 25.84 -16.60 14.57
N GLY A 188 24.61 -16.46 15.09
CA GLY A 188 23.40 -16.66 14.29
C GLY A 188 22.94 -18.10 14.09
N THR A 189 23.46 -19.05 14.89
CA THR A 189 23.20 -20.49 14.74
C THR A 189 22.17 -21.03 15.73
N TYR A 190 21.59 -20.19 16.60
CA TYR A 190 20.63 -20.63 17.63
C TYR A 190 21.21 -21.65 18.62
N ALA A 191 22.54 -21.71 18.76
CA ALA A 191 23.22 -22.74 19.55
C ALA A 191 22.86 -22.74 21.04
N HIS A 192 22.46 -21.59 21.57
CA HIS A 192 22.15 -21.39 23.00
C HIS A 192 20.74 -20.87 23.25
N ILE A 193 19.98 -20.58 22.19
CA ILE A 193 18.61 -20.08 22.25
C ILE A 193 17.86 -20.51 20.99
N GLY A 194 16.69 -21.13 21.17
CA GLY A 194 15.91 -21.68 20.06
C GLY A 194 15.23 -20.60 19.21
N PRO A 195 14.95 -20.88 17.92
CA PRO A 195 14.27 -19.93 17.03
C PRO A 195 12.82 -19.63 17.44
N ASP A 196 12.18 -20.53 18.19
CA ASP A 196 10.85 -20.37 18.77
C ASP A 196 10.76 -19.15 19.70
N VAL A 197 11.84 -18.79 20.39
CA VAL A 197 11.89 -17.59 21.23
C VAL A 197 11.78 -16.31 20.40
N GLN A 198 12.43 -16.29 19.22
CA GLN A 198 12.33 -15.15 18.31
C GLN A 198 10.90 -14.99 17.78
N GLU A 199 10.27 -16.09 17.38
CA GLU A 199 8.90 -16.11 16.85
C GLU A 199 7.88 -15.67 17.90
N ASP A 200 8.01 -16.16 19.14
CA ASP A 200 7.18 -15.75 20.26
C ASP A 200 7.35 -14.25 20.59
N LEU A 201 8.59 -13.73 20.63
CA LEU A 201 8.81 -12.29 20.84
C LEU A 201 8.21 -11.45 19.71
N ALA A 202 8.41 -11.87 18.46
CA ALA A 202 7.87 -11.17 17.30
C ALA A 202 6.34 -11.09 17.40
N TYR A 203 5.68 -12.19 17.76
CA TYR A 203 4.25 -12.24 18.00
C TYR A 203 3.79 -11.29 19.12
N ARG A 204 4.43 -11.37 20.31
CA ARG A 204 4.04 -10.58 21.49
C ARG A 204 4.33 -9.08 21.34
N LEU A 205 5.36 -8.71 20.58
CA LEU A 205 5.72 -7.31 20.35
C LEU A 205 5.11 -6.71 19.07
N HIS A 206 4.27 -7.48 18.37
CA HIS A 206 3.65 -7.11 17.09
C HIS A 206 4.69 -6.65 16.06
N MET A 207 5.74 -7.46 15.90
CA MET A 207 6.87 -7.24 15.01
C MET A 207 7.01 -8.42 14.05
N PHE A 208 7.74 -8.24 12.95
CA PHE A 208 8.07 -9.37 12.08
C PHE A 208 9.20 -10.21 12.69
N SER A 209 9.24 -11.51 12.39
CA SER A 209 10.36 -12.37 12.76
C SER A 209 11.49 -12.22 11.73
N GLY A 210 12.72 -11.97 12.18
CA GLY A 210 13.88 -11.80 11.32
C GLY A 210 14.31 -13.10 10.64
N GLY A 211 14.71 -13.03 9.37
CA GLY A 211 15.32 -14.18 8.69
C GLY A 211 16.72 -14.52 9.22
N ALA A 212 17.28 -15.62 8.71
CA ALA A 212 18.64 -16.05 9.04
C ALA A 212 19.67 -14.92 8.82
N SER A 213 20.57 -14.75 9.78
CA SER A 213 21.65 -13.76 9.77
C SER A 213 22.74 -14.18 10.76
N TYR A 214 23.91 -13.52 10.73
CA TYR A 214 25.06 -13.87 11.57
C TYR A 214 24.95 -13.32 12.99
N GLN A 215 25.82 -12.40 13.44
CA GLN A 215 25.71 -11.79 14.77
C GLN A 215 24.81 -10.54 14.76
N ALA A 216 24.87 -9.69 13.73
CA ALA A 216 23.91 -8.58 13.53
C ALA A 216 22.95 -8.83 12.38
N LEU A 217 21.92 -7.99 12.31
CA LEU A 217 21.12 -7.84 11.11
C LEU A 217 21.98 -7.39 9.91
N PRO A 218 21.79 -7.97 8.72
CA PRO A 218 22.47 -7.53 7.50
C PRO A 218 22.23 -6.04 7.23
N ARG A 219 23.31 -5.26 7.08
CA ARG A 219 23.22 -3.80 6.97
C ARG A 219 22.63 -3.29 5.65
N ASN A 220 22.49 -4.15 4.63
CA ASN A 220 21.72 -3.84 3.42
C ASN A 220 20.25 -3.45 3.73
N ARG A 221 19.67 -3.97 4.83
CA ARG A 221 18.31 -3.59 5.27
C ARG A 221 18.24 -2.11 5.68
N TYR A 222 19.23 -1.63 6.44
CA TYR A 222 19.32 -0.23 6.84
C TYR A 222 19.65 0.68 5.65
N THR A 223 20.50 0.22 4.73
CA THR A 223 20.79 0.94 3.49
C THR A 223 19.55 1.12 2.62
N ALA A 224 18.74 0.07 2.43
CA ALA A 224 17.49 0.15 1.67
C ALA A 224 16.53 1.18 2.28
N TYR A 225 16.30 1.10 3.59
CA TYR A 225 15.48 2.06 4.33
C TYR A 225 15.98 3.50 4.19
N LEU A 226 17.28 3.77 4.41
CA LEU A 226 17.84 5.11 4.28
C LEU A 226 17.78 5.65 2.85
N ASN A 227 17.90 4.78 1.84
CA ASN A 227 17.69 5.14 0.44
C ASN A 227 16.23 5.53 0.18
N SER A 228 15.26 4.79 0.73
CA SER A 228 13.84 5.14 0.64
C SER A 228 13.52 6.49 1.28
N LEU A 229 14.08 6.78 2.47
CA LEU A 229 13.96 8.12 3.07
C LEU A 229 14.56 9.21 2.18
N SER A 230 15.75 8.97 1.65
CA SER A 230 16.44 9.91 0.74
C SER A 230 15.67 10.15 -0.55
N LEU A 231 15.03 9.13 -1.12
CA LEU A 231 14.20 9.25 -2.31
C LEU A 231 13.02 10.20 -2.08
N ILE A 232 12.29 10.02 -0.98
CA ILE A 232 11.16 10.89 -0.60
C ILE A 232 11.67 12.34 -0.42
N GLY A 233 12.78 12.52 0.29
CA GLY A 233 13.40 13.84 0.46
C GLY A 233 13.76 14.50 -0.88
N GLN A 234 14.32 13.74 -1.83
CA GLN A 234 14.70 14.24 -3.16
C GLN A 234 13.49 14.66 -4.00
N ILE A 235 12.38 13.92 -3.94
CA ILE A 235 11.11 14.29 -4.59
C ILE A 235 10.60 15.63 -4.02
N ILE A 236 10.59 15.77 -2.70
CA ILE A 236 10.19 17.02 -2.03
C ILE A 236 11.12 18.18 -2.41
N ASN A 237 12.42 17.93 -2.50
CA ASN A 237 13.40 18.92 -2.96
C ASN A 237 13.19 19.32 -4.43
N SER A 238 12.75 18.41 -5.30
CA SER A 238 12.38 18.72 -6.69
C SER A 238 11.23 19.74 -6.74
N LEU A 239 10.19 19.52 -5.93
CA LEU A 239 9.10 20.48 -5.78
C LEU A 239 9.63 21.81 -5.18
N ALA A 240 10.46 21.74 -4.15
CA ALA A 240 11.04 22.94 -3.52
C ALA A 240 11.84 23.79 -4.50
N PHE A 241 12.67 23.14 -5.33
CA PHE A 241 13.43 23.78 -6.39
C PHE A 241 12.53 24.46 -7.43
N THR A 242 11.45 23.77 -7.80
CA THR A 242 10.44 24.32 -8.72
C THR A 242 9.80 25.57 -8.13
N LEU A 243 9.32 25.51 -6.89
CA LEU A 243 8.68 26.65 -6.22
C LEU A 243 9.63 27.84 -6.02
N ARG A 244 10.91 27.59 -5.70
CA ARG A 244 11.95 28.62 -5.65
C ARG A 244 12.15 29.31 -7.00
N THR A 245 12.10 28.54 -8.09
CA THR A 245 12.20 29.08 -9.44
C THR A 245 10.98 29.97 -9.74
N LEU A 246 9.78 29.51 -9.40
CA LEU A 246 8.54 30.27 -9.60
C LEU A 246 8.44 31.53 -8.74
N ALA A 247 9.17 31.58 -7.61
CA ALA A 247 9.23 32.71 -6.70
C ALA A 247 10.21 33.82 -7.11
N ARG A 248 11.06 33.58 -8.13
CA ARG A 248 11.96 34.61 -8.66
C ARG A 248 11.20 35.82 -9.15
N GLU A 249 11.76 37.02 -8.99
CA GLU A 249 11.10 38.28 -9.32
C GLU A 249 10.67 38.38 -10.80
N GLU A 250 11.41 37.75 -11.72
CA GLU A 250 11.07 37.78 -13.15
C GLU A 250 9.92 36.82 -13.52
N ILE A 251 9.56 35.89 -12.61
CA ILE A 251 8.49 34.92 -12.80
C ILE A 251 7.30 35.25 -11.89
N ALA A 252 7.54 35.43 -10.59
CA ALA A 252 6.61 35.92 -9.58
C ALA A 252 5.24 35.19 -9.52
N GLU A 253 5.20 33.90 -9.87
CA GLU A 253 3.98 33.10 -9.91
C GLU A 253 3.56 32.61 -8.52
N VAL A 254 4.52 32.46 -7.61
CA VAL A 254 4.29 32.05 -6.23
C VAL A 254 5.12 32.87 -5.26
N CYS A 255 4.69 32.94 -4.01
CA CYS A 255 5.47 33.55 -2.93
C CYS A 255 5.25 32.77 -1.62
N GLU A 256 6.33 32.54 -0.85
CA GLU A 256 6.20 32.08 0.54
C GLU A 256 5.49 33.18 1.36
N CYS A 257 4.60 32.78 2.26
CA CYS A 257 4.00 33.74 3.19
C CYS A 257 5.02 34.15 4.26
N PHE A 258 5.11 35.45 4.50
CA PHE A 258 5.90 36.04 5.57
C PHE A 258 5.00 36.39 6.74
N GLU A 259 5.45 36.10 7.96
CA GLU A 259 4.84 36.62 9.19
C GLU A 259 5.09 38.14 9.28
N GLU A 260 4.23 38.89 9.98
CA GLU A 260 4.29 40.37 10.04
C GLU A 260 5.65 40.90 10.53
N GLU A 261 6.33 40.16 11.42
CA GLU A 261 7.64 40.52 11.96
C GLU A 261 8.83 39.91 11.20
N GLN A 262 8.59 39.13 10.14
CA GLN A 262 9.64 38.41 9.44
C GLN A 262 10.48 39.35 8.56
N VAL A 263 11.74 39.57 8.97
CA VAL A 263 12.71 40.36 8.21
C VAL A 263 13.28 39.53 7.05
N GLY A 264 12.91 39.86 5.82
CA GLY A 264 13.38 39.16 4.62
C GLY A 264 14.85 39.41 4.26
N SER A 265 15.42 40.56 4.65
CA SER A 265 16.85 40.88 4.52
C SER A 265 17.25 41.98 5.49
N SER A 266 18.48 41.90 6.03
CA SER A 266 19.03 42.91 6.94
C SER A 266 19.27 44.28 6.30
N SER A 267 19.39 44.36 4.97
CA SER A 267 19.70 45.60 4.25
C SER A 267 18.65 46.02 3.22
N MET A 268 17.81 45.09 2.75
CA MET A 268 16.85 45.32 1.66
C MET A 268 15.41 45.07 2.13
N PRO A 269 14.67 46.11 2.54
CA PRO A 269 13.30 45.97 3.08
C PRO A 269 12.29 45.34 2.13
N HIS A 270 12.52 45.41 0.82
CA HIS A 270 11.64 44.87 -0.22
C HIS A 270 11.89 43.37 -0.51
N LYS A 271 12.95 42.76 0.05
CA LYS A 271 13.43 41.44 -0.39
C LYS A 271 12.65 40.31 0.28
N LEU A 272 11.96 39.51 -0.53
CA LEU A 272 11.21 38.33 -0.09
C LEU A 272 11.90 37.06 -0.60
N ASN A 273 12.62 36.36 0.29
CA ASN A 273 13.36 35.15 -0.07
C ASN A 273 12.57 33.87 0.27
N PRO A 274 12.57 32.84 -0.60
CA PRO A 274 12.01 31.53 -0.28
C PRO A 274 12.94 30.70 0.64
N VAL A 275 13.19 31.20 1.85
CA VAL A 275 14.20 30.65 2.79
C VAL A 275 13.82 29.25 3.26
N THR A 276 12.52 28.96 3.41
CA THR A 276 12.07 27.65 3.87
C THR A 276 12.35 26.59 2.81
N LEU A 277 12.04 26.89 1.55
CA LEU A 277 12.32 26.00 0.42
C LEU A 277 13.84 25.81 0.20
N GLU A 278 14.65 26.86 0.41
CA GLU A 278 16.11 26.75 0.41
C GLU A 278 16.63 25.86 1.53
N ASN A 279 16.04 25.97 2.73
CA ASN A 279 16.38 25.14 3.86
C ASN A 279 16.05 23.66 3.61
N ILE A 280 14.88 23.36 3.06
CA ILE A 280 14.49 22.01 2.62
C ILE A 280 15.53 21.45 1.64
N SER A 281 15.97 22.27 0.68
CA SER A 281 17.00 21.87 -0.28
C SER A 281 18.33 21.51 0.40
N GLY A 282 18.72 22.26 1.43
CA GLY A 282 19.94 21.99 2.20
C GLY A 282 19.84 20.71 3.04
N LEU A 283 18.74 20.52 3.76
CA LEU A 283 18.51 19.34 4.59
C LEU A 283 18.44 18.06 3.76
N THR A 284 17.84 18.11 2.57
CA THR A 284 17.74 16.97 1.66
C THR A 284 19.12 16.50 1.20
N ARG A 285 20.06 17.42 0.92
CA ARG A 285 21.43 17.04 0.54
C ARG A 285 22.13 16.25 1.64
N TRP A 286 21.92 16.64 2.91
CA TRP A 286 22.47 15.90 4.04
C TRP A 286 21.83 14.52 4.19
N LEU A 287 20.50 14.42 4.04
CA LEU A 287 19.79 13.14 4.03
C LEU A 287 20.34 12.19 2.96
N SER A 288 20.61 12.69 1.74
CA SER A 288 21.22 11.89 0.69
C SER A 288 22.65 11.45 1.01
N SER A 289 23.44 12.28 1.70
CA SER A 289 24.77 11.88 2.18
C SER A 289 24.70 10.75 3.22
N LEU A 290 23.71 10.77 4.13
CA LEU A 290 23.50 9.69 5.10
C LEU A 290 23.15 8.36 4.41
N ALA A 291 22.31 8.41 3.37
CA ALA A 291 21.97 7.23 2.58
C ALA A 291 23.20 6.68 1.83
N SER A 292 24.02 7.55 1.22
CA SER A 292 25.28 7.14 0.59
C SER A 292 26.24 6.51 1.59
N LEU A 293 26.44 7.14 2.76
CA LEU A 293 27.32 6.61 3.82
C LEU A 293 26.90 5.22 4.28
N SER A 294 25.59 4.94 4.32
CA SER A 294 25.09 3.65 4.78
C SER A 294 25.50 2.47 3.90
N GLN A 295 25.91 2.70 2.65
CA GLN A 295 26.40 1.66 1.75
C GLN A 295 27.75 1.11 2.24
N ASP A 296 28.57 1.97 2.87
CA ASP A 296 29.87 1.60 3.43
C ASP A 296 29.74 0.76 4.72
N ASN A 297 28.54 0.67 5.31
CA ASN A 297 28.26 -0.22 6.45
C ASN A 297 27.93 -1.66 6.03
N ILE A 298 27.72 -1.94 4.74
CA ILE A 298 27.37 -3.29 4.25
C ILE A 298 28.53 -4.30 4.38
N PRO A 299 29.78 -4.00 3.94
CA PRO A 299 30.87 -4.96 3.94
C PRO A 299 31.46 -5.16 5.35
N LEU A 300 30.75 -5.92 6.17
CA LEU A 300 31.24 -6.36 7.49
C LEU A 300 32.12 -7.61 7.37
N TRP A 301 33.08 -7.77 8.27
CA TRP A 301 33.94 -8.95 8.33
C TRP A 301 33.22 -10.16 8.93
N GLU A 302 33.17 -11.25 8.17
CA GLU A 302 32.63 -12.57 8.58
C GLU A 302 31.25 -12.42 9.26
N GLU A 303 31.09 -12.95 10.49
CA GLU A 303 29.83 -12.91 11.22
C GLU A 303 29.44 -11.52 11.74
N ARG A 304 30.42 -10.62 11.97
CA ARG A 304 30.27 -9.17 12.25
C ARG A 304 31.59 -8.51 12.69
N ASP A 305 31.83 -7.29 12.22
CA ASP A 305 32.60 -6.27 12.95
C ASP A 305 31.70 -5.09 13.38
N ILE A 306 32.19 -4.23 14.28
CA ILE A 306 31.38 -3.18 14.93
C ILE A 306 31.50 -1.79 14.25
N SER A 307 32.18 -1.68 13.10
CA SER A 307 32.45 -0.39 12.44
C SER A 307 31.18 0.39 12.07
N HIS A 308 30.10 -0.31 11.73
CA HIS A 308 28.80 0.28 11.42
C HIS A 308 28.19 1.05 12.60
N SER A 309 28.49 0.65 13.85
CA SER A 309 27.79 1.13 15.04
C SER A 309 27.97 2.63 15.27
N SER A 310 29.19 3.17 15.05
CA SER A 310 29.45 4.60 15.23
C SER A 310 28.66 5.44 14.22
N ASN A 311 28.56 4.96 12.98
CA ASN A 311 27.83 5.64 11.93
C ASN A 311 26.32 5.59 12.19
N GLU A 312 25.79 4.43 12.58
CA GLU A 312 24.36 4.20 12.81
C GLU A 312 23.80 4.97 13.99
N ARG A 313 24.61 5.21 15.04
CA ARG A 313 24.24 6.10 16.15
C ARG A 313 23.89 7.51 15.69
N MET A 314 24.45 7.95 14.56
CA MET A 314 24.15 9.25 13.96
C MET A 314 23.10 9.12 12.86
N SER A 315 23.32 8.23 11.88
CA SER A 315 22.51 8.16 10.67
C SER A 315 21.08 7.68 10.92
N LEU A 316 20.88 6.67 11.77
CA LEU A 316 19.55 6.09 12.03
C LEU A 316 18.67 7.01 12.89
N MET A 317 19.29 7.90 13.67
CA MET A 317 18.58 8.97 14.37
C MET A 317 18.32 10.15 13.43
N ASP A 318 19.34 10.63 12.73
CA ASP A 318 19.26 11.89 11.99
C ASP A 318 18.39 11.78 10.74
N ALA A 319 18.42 10.66 10.02
CA ALA A 319 17.69 10.50 8.76
C ALA A 319 16.15 10.61 8.88
N PRO A 320 15.46 9.87 9.77
CA PRO A 320 14.01 10.02 9.92
C PRO A 320 13.62 11.39 10.48
N ILE A 321 14.40 11.96 11.41
CA ILE A 321 14.15 13.32 11.94
C ILE A 321 14.29 14.38 10.84
N LEU A 322 15.31 14.25 9.98
CA LEU A 322 15.51 15.11 8.83
C LEU A 322 14.32 15.06 7.88
N LEU A 323 13.90 13.84 7.50
CA LEU A 323 12.79 13.70 6.57
C LEU A 323 11.50 14.26 7.16
N TYR A 324 11.19 13.95 8.43
CA TYR A 324 10.05 14.53 9.13
C TYR A 324 10.08 16.06 9.05
N ASN A 325 11.22 16.67 9.37
CA ASN A 325 11.40 18.12 9.31
C ASN A 325 11.19 18.69 7.90
N ILE A 326 11.72 18.01 6.88
CA ILE A 326 11.56 18.37 5.46
C ILE A 326 10.09 18.31 5.04
N VAL A 327 9.41 17.21 5.33
CA VAL A 327 7.99 16.98 5.02
C VAL A 327 7.15 18.05 5.71
N HIS A 328 7.32 18.21 7.03
CA HIS A 328 6.56 19.17 7.82
C HIS A 328 6.71 20.61 7.29
N LYS A 329 7.93 21.05 7.02
CA LYS A 329 8.18 22.38 6.45
C LYS A 329 7.54 22.55 5.08
N MET A 330 7.63 21.55 4.20
CA MET A 330 6.97 21.60 2.90
C MET A 330 5.46 21.72 3.06
N THR A 331 4.84 20.88 3.89
CA THR A 331 3.40 20.90 4.18
C THR A 331 2.95 22.28 4.66
N GLN A 332 3.64 22.86 5.65
CA GLN A 332 3.31 24.20 6.17
C GLN A 332 3.51 25.30 5.12
N THR A 333 4.56 25.17 4.29
CA THR A 333 4.84 26.12 3.21
C THR A 333 3.73 26.09 2.17
N LEU A 334 3.33 24.90 1.72
CA LEU A 334 2.27 24.69 0.73
C LEU A 334 0.90 25.18 1.23
N LYS A 335 0.56 24.92 2.49
CA LYS A 335 -0.71 25.40 3.09
C LYS A 335 -0.82 26.92 3.13
N ARG A 336 0.31 27.62 3.26
CA ARG A 336 0.35 29.09 3.39
C ARG A 336 0.74 29.79 2.09
N MET A 337 1.28 29.09 1.11
CA MET A 337 1.81 29.67 -0.11
C MET A 337 0.78 30.52 -0.85
N LYS A 338 1.19 31.72 -1.29
CA LYS A 338 0.38 32.59 -2.14
C LYS A 338 0.68 32.30 -3.60
N VAL A 339 -0.36 32.06 -4.39
CA VAL A 339 -0.30 31.89 -5.84
C VAL A 339 -0.83 33.16 -6.49
N ASN A 340 -0.07 33.72 -7.43
CA ASN A 340 -0.45 34.92 -8.17
C ASN A 340 -1.04 34.52 -9.53
N GLU A 341 -2.36 34.30 -9.57
CA GLU A 341 -3.07 33.89 -10.79
C GLU A 341 -3.01 34.94 -11.91
N GLU A 342 -2.94 36.23 -11.57
CA GLU A 342 -2.75 37.28 -12.56
C GLU A 342 -1.35 37.22 -13.18
N GLN A 343 -0.31 36.95 -12.39
CA GLN A 343 1.03 36.76 -12.92
C GLN A 343 1.14 35.50 -13.80
N LEU A 344 0.46 34.41 -13.44
CA LEU A 344 0.37 33.22 -14.28
C LEU A 344 -0.16 33.56 -15.69
N LYS A 345 -1.23 34.37 -15.77
CA LYS A 345 -1.80 34.86 -17.03
C LYS A 345 -0.85 35.80 -17.79
N GLN A 346 -0.16 36.69 -17.08
CA GLN A 346 0.82 37.60 -17.69
C GLN A 346 1.99 36.84 -18.30
N ASN A 347 2.51 35.82 -17.61
CA ASN A 347 3.63 35.00 -18.08
C ASN A 347 3.26 34.16 -19.31
N LEU A 348 2.03 33.63 -19.37
CA LEU A 348 1.50 32.99 -20.59
C LEU A 348 1.56 33.94 -21.80
N SER A 349 1.26 35.22 -21.57
CA SER A 349 1.20 36.25 -22.61
C SER A 349 2.58 36.76 -23.05
N LEU A 350 3.66 36.42 -22.32
CA LEU A 350 5.02 36.92 -22.56
C LEU A 350 5.53 36.62 -23.97
N THR A 351 5.17 35.45 -24.52
CA THR A 351 5.55 35.06 -25.89
C THR A 351 4.47 35.39 -26.92
N LYS A 352 3.46 36.20 -26.56
CA LYS A 352 2.45 36.75 -27.48
C LYS A 352 1.72 35.70 -28.32
N GLY A 353 1.37 34.57 -27.69
CA GLY A 353 0.66 33.46 -28.31
C GLY A 353 1.53 32.41 -29.00
N LEU A 354 2.86 32.57 -29.03
CA LEU A 354 3.74 31.57 -29.67
C LEU A 354 3.67 30.17 -29.02
N ILE A 355 3.24 30.09 -27.76
CA ILE A 355 3.00 28.82 -27.05
C ILE A 355 1.93 27.93 -27.71
N THR A 356 1.07 28.47 -28.59
CA THR A 356 0.07 27.69 -29.34
C THR A 356 0.52 27.33 -30.76
N SER A 357 1.76 27.67 -31.14
CA SER A 357 2.28 27.47 -32.51
C SER A 357 2.19 26.02 -32.98
N GLN A 358 2.43 25.05 -32.10
CA GLN A 358 2.29 23.63 -32.43
C GLN A 358 0.83 23.25 -32.71
N SER A 359 -0.12 23.71 -31.89
CA SER A 359 -1.56 23.48 -32.11
C SER A 359 -2.02 24.03 -33.47
N VAL A 360 -1.53 25.21 -33.86
CA VAL A 360 -1.80 25.82 -35.15
C VAL A 360 -1.13 25.05 -36.30
N MET A 361 0.11 24.60 -36.13
CA MET A 361 0.78 23.74 -37.12
C MET A 361 0.01 22.45 -37.38
N LEU A 362 -0.54 21.83 -36.33
CA LEU A 362 -1.37 20.64 -36.45
C LEU A 362 -2.72 20.93 -37.13
N ALA A 363 -3.27 22.13 -36.97
CA ALA A 363 -4.44 22.56 -37.74
C ALA A 363 -4.08 22.73 -39.22
N LEU A 364 -2.98 23.42 -39.54
CA LEU A 364 -2.49 23.60 -40.92
C LEU A 364 -2.29 22.27 -41.65
N LEU A 365 -1.76 21.25 -40.96
CA LEU A 365 -1.58 19.91 -41.51
C LEU A 365 -2.89 19.22 -41.95
N LYS A 366 -4.03 19.62 -41.39
CA LYS A 366 -5.35 19.09 -41.80
C LYS A 366 -5.90 19.80 -43.05
N SER A 367 -5.33 20.94 -43.42
CA SER A 367 -5.74 21.67 -44.61
C SER A 367 -5.35 20.88 -45.87
N PRO A 368 -6.27 20.66 -46.82
CA PRO A 368 -5.97 19.93 -48.06
C PRO A 368 -4.97 20.68 -48.96
N LYS A 369 -4.70 21.95 -48.67
CA LYS A 369 -3.77 22.81 -49.42
C LYS A 369 -2.32 22.66 -48.97
N ILE A 370 -2.08 22.12 -47.77
CA ILE A 370 -0.74 21.84 -47.24
C ILE A 370 -0.32 20.44 -47.68
N LYS A 371 0.81 20.35 -48.39
CA LYS A 371 1.28 19.09 -49.01
C LYS A 371 2.24 18.31 -48.13
N SER A 372 2.90 18.97 -47.16
CA SER A 372 3.86 18.31 -46.28
C SER A 372 3.92 18.93 -44.88
N ARG A 373 4.46 18.16 -43.92
CA ARG A 373 4.77 18.65 -42.57
C ARG A 373 5.83 19.75 -42.58
N GLU A 374 6.79 19.68 -43.49
CA GLU A 374 7.83 20.69 -43.65
C GLU A 374 7.26 22.03 -44.11
N GLU A 375 6.26 21.99 -45.00
CA GLU A 375 5.53 23.19 -45.44
C GLU A 375 4.80 23.86 -44.28
N ALA A 376 4.01 23.10 -43.50
CA ALA A 376 3.32 23.62 -42.31
C ALA A 376 4.31 24.18 -41.28
N HIS A 377 5.40 23.47 -41.02
CA HIS A 377 6.44 23.89 -40.07
C HIS A 377 7.14 25.18 -40.52
N THR A 378 7.50 25.27 -41.79
CA THR A 378 8.16 26.46 -42.36
C THR A 378 7.24 27.67 -42.26
N LEU A 379 5.96 27.50 -42.61
CA LEU A 379 4.96 28.55 -42.54
C LEU A 379 4.80 29.07 -41.11
N ILE A 380 4.54 28.20 -40.13
CA ILE A 380 4.37 28.63 -38.73
C ILE A 380 5.66 29.22 -38.14
N SER A 381 6.83 28.73 -38.57
CA SER A 381 8.13 29.27 -38.17
C SER A 381 8.32 30.70 -38.67
N GLN A 382 7.97 30.98 -39.94
CA GLN A 382 8.00 32.33 -40.50
C GLN A 382 7.04 33.27 -39.76
N LEU A 383 5.79 32.86 -39.52
CA LEU A 383 4.84 33.66 -38.73
C LEU A 383 5.35 33.93 -37.32
N SER A 384 5.98 32.93 -36.69
CA SER A 384 6.58 33.06 -35.36
C SER A 384 7.78 34.00 -35.35
N GLN A 385 8.60 34.00 -36.40
CA GLN A 385 9.72 34.94 -36.57
C GLN A 385 9.24 36.38 -36.68
N ARG A 386 8.14 36.64 -37.40
CA ARG A 386 7.55 38.00 -37.49
C ARG A 386 7.17 38.54 -36.10
N VAL A 387 6.59 37.71 -35.24
CA VAL A 387 6.28 38.09 -33.84
C VAL A 387 7.56 38.37 -33.04
N ARG A 388 8.58 37.52 -33.17
CA ARG A 388 9.88 37.70 -32.49
C ARG A 388 10.62 38.96 -32.94
N ASN A 389 10.58 39.26 -34.23
CA ASN A 389 11.17 40.46 -34.83
C ASN A 389 10.37 41.74 -34.56
N LYS A 390 9.23 41.64 -33.84
CA LYS A 390 8.31 42.75 -33.56
C LYS A 390 7.66 43.35 -34.81
N GLU A 391 7.59 42.59 -35.89
CA GLU A 391 6.86 42.94 -37.11
C GLU A 391 5.34 42.74 -36.95
N SER A 392 4.92 42.02 -35.91
CA SER A 392 3.52 41.82 -35.53
C SER A 392 3.39 41.72 -34.02
N ALA A 393 2.26 42.15 -33.48
CA ALA A 393 2.01 42.22 -32.05
C ALA A 393 1.76 40.83 -31.42
N SER A 394 1.21 39.87 -32.16
CA SER A 394 0.92 38.51 -31.69
C SER A 394 0.89 37.45 -32.79
N LEU A 395 0.89 36.17 -32.40
CA LEU A 395 0.66 35.07 -33.35
C LEU A 395 -0.74 35.14 -33.96
N LEU A 396 -1.76 35.54 -33.21
CA LEU A 396 -3.13 35.69 -33.74
C LEU A 396 -3.21 36.74 -34.87
N GLU A 397 -2.44 37.83 -34.75
CA GLU A 397 -2.36 38.85 -35.78
C GLU A 397 -1.74 38.31 -37.08
N THR A 398 -0.65 37.54 -36.99
CA THR A 398 -0.01 36.96 -38.17
C THR A 398 -0.88 35.90 -38.85
N LEU A 399 -1.67 35.15 -38.05
CA LEU A 399 -2.65 34.18 -38.54
C LEU A 399 -3.88 34.83 -39.20
N SER A 400 -4.16 36.10 -38.92
CA SER A 400 -5.27 36.84 -39.55
C SER A 400 -4.97 37.28 -40.98
N SER A 401 -3.78 36.97 -41.52
CA SER A 401 -3.38 37.37 -42.88
C SER A 401 -4.19 36.63 -43.96
N PRO A 402 -4.47 37.28 -45.11
CA PRO A 402 -5.31 36.70 -46.17
C PRO A 402 -4.85 35.32 -46.64
N HIS A 403 -3.52 35.14 -46.74
CA HIS A 403 -2.93 33.86 -47.15
C HIS A 403 -3.24 32.72 -46.17
N ILE A 404 -3.25 33.00 -44.86
CA ILE A 404 -3.58 31.99 -43.84
C ILE A 404 -5.08 31.71 -43.81
N LYS A 405 -5.92 32.73 -44.01
CA LYS A 405 -7.38 32.55 -44.12
C LYS A 405 -7.81 31.68 -45.30
N GLU A 406 -6.96 31.54 -46.32
CA GLU A 406 -7.19 30.56 -47.39
C GLU A 406 -6.88 29.11 -46.97
N LEU A 407 -6.09 28.91 -45.91
CA LEU A 407 -5.64 27.61 -45.43
C LEU A 407 -6.45 27.10 -44.23
N LEU A 408 -6.86 28.01 -43.34
CA LEU A 408 -7.63 27.74 -42.13
C LEU A 408 -8.78 28.73 -41.99
N ALA A 409 -9.96 28.24 -41.59
CA ALA A 409 -11.09 29.09 -41.21
C ALA A 409 -10.82 29.79 -39.86
N ASP A 410 -11.49 30.93 -39.63
CA ASP A 410 -11.36 31.69 -38.38
C ASP A 410 -11.70 30.82 -37.14
N GLU A 411 -12.71 29.95 -37.27
CA GLU A 411 -13.12 28.97 -36.23
C GLU A 411 -12.00 27.95 -35.92
N GLU A 412 -11.27 27.48 -36.94
CA GLU A 412 -10.17 26.52 -36.75
C GLU A 412 -8.97 27.19 -36.06
N ILE A 413 -8.71 28.46 -36.37
CA ILE A 413 -7.68 29.26 -35.71
C ILE A 413 -8.04 29.47 -34.24
N GLU A 414 -9.30 29.82 -33.94
CA GLU A 414 -9.78 30.01 -32.57
C GLU A 414 -9.61 28.72 -31.75
N VAL A 415 -10.05 27.57 -32.27
CA VAL A 415 -9.91 26.26 -31.61
C VAL A 415 -8.43 25.85 -31.45
N ALA A 416 -7.57 26.18 -32.41
CA ALA A 416 -6.14 25.89 -32.32
C ALA A 416 -5.41 26.77 -31.30
N SER A 417 -5.90 28.00 -31.09
CA SER A 417 -5.33 28.96 -30.15
C SER A 417 -5.96 28.92 -28.75
N ASP A 418 -7.04 28.16 -28.55
CA ASP A 418 -7.63 27.95 -27.23
C ASP A 418 -6.68 27.20 -26.29
N LEU A 419 -6.37 27.81 -25.15
CA LEU A 419 -5.48 27.24 -24.13
C LEU A 419 -6.16 26.09 -23.35
N GLN A 420 -7.49 26.09 -23.25
CA GLN A 420 -8.25 25.08 -22.48
C GLN A 420 -8.12 23.67 -23.08
N ARG A 421 -7.79 23.56 -24.37
CA ARG A 421 -7.49 22.28 -25.02
C ARG A 421 -6.42 21.49 -24.28
N HIS A 422 -5.44 22.18 -23.67
CA HIS A 422 -4.32 21.54 -22.96
C HIS A 422 -4.73 20.98 -21.61
N LEU A 423 -5.89 21.40 -21.06
CA LEU A 423 -6.42 20.94 -19.79
C LEU A 423 -7.44 19.80 -19.94
N LYS A 424 -8.00 19.60 -21.13
CA LYS A 424 -9.11 18.68 -21.43
C LYS A 424 -8.98 17.27 -20.85
N HIS A 425 -7.75 16.74 -20.79
CA HIS A 425 -7.50 15.37 -20.33
C HIS A 425 -7.03 15.27 -18.88
N LEU A 426 -6.80 16.39 -18.20
CA LEU A 426 -6.35 16.40 -16.81
C LEU A 426 -7.34 15.73 -15.84
N PRO A 427 -8.67 15.91 -15.92
CA PRO A 427 -9.59 15.22 -15.00
C PRO A 427 -9.44 13.69 -15.03
N ARG A 428 -9.20 13.11 -16.20
CA ARG A 428 -8.96 11.66 -16.35
C ARG A 428 -7.61 11.23 -15.75
N LEU A 429 -6.57 12.05 -15.92
CA LEU A 429 -5.26 11.78 -15.32
C LEU A 429 -5.33 11.89 -13.79
N TYR A 430 -6.06 12.87 -13.27
CA TYR A 430 -6.28 13.04 -11.83
C TYR A 430 -7.02 11.84 -11.23
N GLN A 431 -8.02 11.29 -11.92
CA GLN A 431 -8.67 10.04 -11.50
C GLN A 431 -7.69 8.85 -11.42
N GLN A 432 -6.67 8.81 -12.28
CA GLN A 432 -5.64 7.78 -12.25
C GLN A 432 -4.64 8.01 -11.13
N ILE A 433 -4.12 9.24 -11.00
CA ILE A 433 -3.14 9.63 -9.98
C ILE A 433 -3.73 9.47 -8.58
N PHE A 434 -4.93 10.00 -8.36
CA PHE A 434 -5.61 9.96 -7.08
C PHE A 434 -6.53 8.76 -6.94
N LYS A 435 -6.33 7.71 -7.75
CA LYS A 435 -7.16 6.50 -7.67
C LYS A 435 -7.22 5.98 -6.24
N ASN A 436 -6.07 5.89 -5.56
CA ASN A 436 -6.01 5.41 -4.18
C ASN A 436 -6.66 6.37 -3.18
N GLU A 437 -6.61 7.69 -3.38
CA GLU A 437 -7.30 8.68 -2.52
C GLU A 437 -8.82 8.65 -2.71
N ILE A 438 -9.25 8.52 -3.97
CA ILE A 438 -10.66 8.42 -4.34
C ILE A 438 -11.21 7.08 -3.82
N GLU A 439 -10.46 6.00 -4.01
CA GLU A 439 -10.75 4.70 -3.44
C GLU A 439 -10.72 4.78 -1.91
N SER A 440 -9.68 5.32 -1.28
CA SER A 440 -9.55 5.39 0.17
C SER A 440 -10.63 6.25 0.80
N SER A 441 -11.04 7.38 0.21
CA SER A 441 -12.17 8.20 0.69
C SER A 441 -13.52 7.50 0.49
N TYR A 442 -13.67 6.72 -0.59
CA TYR A 442 -14.80 5.82 -0.80
C TYR A 442 -14.80 4.66 0.22
N TYR A 443 -13.61 4.18 0.60
CA TYR A 443 -13.37 3.14 1.58
C TYR A 443 -13.22 3.66 3.02
N HIS A 444 -13.09 4.97 3.27
CA HIS A 444 -12.94 5.56 4.62
C HIS A 444 -14.27 5.51 5.38
N ARG A 445 -15.35 5.30 4.64
CA ARG A 445 -16.67 4.92 5.17
C ARG A 445 -16.84 3.41 5.31
N ARG A 446 -15.76 2.64 5.20
CA ARG A 446 -15.71 1.18 5.29
C ARG A 446 -14.53 0.75 6.18
N LEU A 447 -14.70 -0.38 6.86
CA LEU A 447 -13.94 -0.76 8.06
C LEU A 447 -12.50 -1.26 7.85
N LEU A 448 -12.00 -1.40 6.61
CA LEU A 448 -10.67 -1.95 6.33
C LEU A 448 -9.85 -1.03 5.43
N ASN A 449 -8.56 -0.85 5.76
CA ASN A 449 -7.61 -0.17 4.90
C ASN A 449 -7.07 -1.10 3.79
N LYS A 450 -6.45 -0.53 2.77
CA LYS A 450 -5.98 -1.26 1.57
C LYS A 450 -4.94 -2.34 1.89
N TYR A 451 -4.13 -2.14 2.93
CA TYR A 451 -3.09 -3.08 3.35
C TYR A 451 -3.70 -4.34 4.00
N GLU A 452 -4.73 -4.15 4.81
CA GLU A 452 -5.50 -5.23 5.43
C GLU A 452 -6.23 -6.08 4.38
N ILE A 453 -6.82 -5.43 3.38
CA ILE A 453 -7.44 -6.12 2.23
C ILE A 453 -6.41 -6.95 1.46
N LYS A 454 -5.22 -6.39 1.19
CA LYS A 454 -4.15 -7.09 0.46
C LYS A 454 -3.62 -8.30 1.23
N ASN A 455 -3.43 -8.18 2.55
CA ASN A 455 -3.01 -9.29 3.39
C ASN A 455 -4.10 -10.36 3.48
N ALA A 456 -5.37 -9.97 3.61
CA ALA A 456 -6.51 -10.89 3.58
C ALA A 456 -6.55 -11.73 2.30
N ILE A 457 -6.36 -11.09 1.14
CA ILE A 457 -6.29 -11.77 -0.17
C ILE A 457 -5.11 -12.75 -0.21
N HIS A 458 -3.96 -12.37 0.33
CA HIS A 458 -2.77 -13.23 0.36
C HIS A 458 -2.98 -14.48 1.23
N TYR A 459 -3.55 -14.35 2.43
CA TYR A 459 -3.89 -15.49 3.28
C TYR A 459 -4.94 -16.41 2.64
N LEU A 460 -5.95 -15.83 2.00
CA LEU A 460 -6.95 -16.59 1.26
C LEU A 460 -6.31 -17.41 0.13
N ALA A 461 -5.40 -16.81 -0.64
CA ALA A 461 -4.68 -17.49 -1.71
C ALA A 461 -3.85 -18.68 -1.19
N GLN A 462 -3.06 -18.49 -0.14
CA GLN A 462 -2.25 -19.56 0.45
C GLN A 462 -3.12 -20.76 0.87
N ARG A 463 -4.31 -20.47 1.41
CA ARG A 463 -5.21 -21.51 1.91
C ARG A 463 -5.93 -22.25 0.77
N LEU A 464 -6.32 -21.55 -0.29
CA LEU A 464 -6.83 -22.18 -1.52
C LEU A 464 -5.76 -23.07 -2.17
N ASN A 465 -4.52 -22.59 -2.22
CA ASN A 465 -3.38 -23.36 -2.71
C ASN A 465 -3.19 -24.64 -1.93
N TRP A 466 -3.14 -24.57 -0.60
CA TRP A 466 -3.01 -25.75 0.24
C TRP A 466 -4.15 -26.76 -0.03
N TYR A 467 -5.40 -26.30 -0.07
CA TYR A 467 -6.56 -27.17 -0.30
C TYR A 467 -6.52 -27.92 -1.65
N TYR A 468 -6.21 -27.22 -2.73
CA TYR A 468 -6.22 -27.80 -4.08
C TYR A 468 -4.91 -28.52 -4.45
N THR A 469 -3.85 -28.45 -3.62
CA THR A 469 -2.54 -29.08 -3.89
C THR A 469 -2.09 -30.12 -2.85
N ASP A 470 -2.76 -30.29 -1.71
CA ASP A 470 -2.36 -31.26 -0.67
C ASP A 470 -2.72 -32.72 -1.06
N PRO A 471 -1.75 -33.64 -1.16
CA PRO A 471 -1.97 -35.05 -1.49
C PRO A 471 -2.63 -35.90 -0.38
N ASN A 472 -2.78 -35.40 0.85
CA ASN A 472 -3.32 -36.18 1.98
C ASN A 472 -4.85 -36.35 1.99
N ASN A 473 -5.57 -35.83 1.00
CA ASN A 473 -7.03 -36.03 0.88
C ASN A 473 -7.43 -37.39 0.25
N LEU A 474 -6.48 -38.22 -0.15
CA LEU A 474 -6.69 -39.64 -0.47
C LEU A 474 -5.48 -40.47 0.04
N TRP A 475 -5.49 -40.84 1.31
CA TRP A 475 -4.46 -41.70 1.91
C TRP A 475 -4.88 -43.17 1.80
N ASP A 476 -4.27 -43.92 0.88
CA ASP A 476 -4.27 -45.39 0.88
C ASP A 476 -2.85 -45.86 1.30
N PRO A 477 -2.67 -46.56 2.43
CA PRO A 477 -1.34 -46.76 3.02
C PRO A 477 -0.44 -47.81 2.35
N GLU A 478 -0.89 -48.51 1.29
CA GLU A 478 -0.21 -49.75 0.85
C GLU A 478 0.49 -49.77 -0.54
N ASP A 479 0.56 -48.69 -1.32
CA ASP A 479 1.27 -48.72 -2.62
C ASP A 479 2.39 -47.67 -2.73
N LEU A 480 3.65 -48.13 -2.68
CA LEU A 480 4.87 -47.31 -2.72
C LEU A 480 5.63 -47.50 -4.04
N SER A 481 5.45 -46.58 -4.99
CA SER A 481 6.54 -46.17 -5.89
C SER A 481 6.46 -44.69 -6.27
N ARG A 482 7.58 -43.99 -6.11
CA ARG A 482 7.72 -42.53 -6.29
C ARG A 482 7.62 -42.08 -7.76
N GLU A 483 7.75 -43.03 -8.69
CA GLU A 483 7.64 -42.84 -10.14
C GLU A 483 6.17 -42.71 -10.58
N LYS A 484 5.27 -43.52 -10.00
CA LYS A 484 3.81 -43.37 -10.20
C LYS A 484 3.26 -42.07 -9.58
N LEU A 485 3.92 -41.56 -8.54
CA LEU A 485 3.53 -40.34 -7.81
C LEU A 485 3.81 -39.04 -8.57
N VAL A 486 4.57 -39.09 -9.68
CA VAL A 486 4.75 -37.95 -10.60
C VAL A 486 3.79 -38.07 -11.80
N ASP A 487 3.56 -39.29 -12.30
CA ASP A 487 2.59 -39.53 -13.37
C ASP A 487 1.12 -39.44 -12.91
N SER A 488 0.82 -39.70 -11.63
CA SER A 488 -0.51 -39.50 -11.04
C SER A 488 -0.77 -38.07 -10.54
N LYS A 489 0.27 -37.21 -10.48
CA LYS A 489 0.23 -35.86 -9.90
C LYS A 489 -0.44 -34.82 -10.78
N TYR A 490 -0.72 -35.16 -12.03
CA TYR A 490 -1.47 -34.35 -12.98
C TYR A 490 -2.77 -35.05 -13.37
N ASN A 491 -3.60 -35.44 -12.40
CA ASN A 491 -4.98 -35.75 -12.71
C ASN A 491 -5.70 -34.41 -13.02
N GLN A 492 -5.63 -34.07 -14.30
CA GLN A 492 -6.04 -32.84 -14.96
C GLN A 492 -7.54 -32.56 -14.81
N GLU A 493 -7.97 -31.92 -13.73
CA GLU A 493 -9.22 -31.15 -13.77
C GLU A 493 -8.92 -29.74 -13.26
N ALA A 494 -8.76 -28.81 -14.19
CA ALA A 494 -8.65 -27.39 -13.86
C ALA A 494 -9.88 -26.96 -13.04
N VAL A 495 -9.66 -26.13 -12.03
CA VAL A 495 -10.77 -25.59 -11.24
C VAL A 495 -11.40 -24.46 -12.03
N LEU A 496 -12.70 -24.57 -12.33
CA LEU A 496 -13.44 -23.51 -12.99
C LEU A 496 -13.74 -22.41 -11.96
N VAL A 497 -13.09 -21.26 -12.10
CA VAL A 497 -13.29 -20.10 -11.23
C VAL A 497 -14.33 -19.16 -11.84
N LEU A 498 -15.46 -18.97 -11.16
CA LEU A 498 -16.56 -18.12 -11.59
C LEU A 498 -16.58 -16.83 -10.78
N SER A 499 -16.37 -15.69 -11.41
CA SER A 499 -16.41 -14.39 -10.75
C SER A 499 -17.73 -13.68 -10.99
N LEU A 500 -18.42 -13.28 -9.93
CA LEU A 500 -19.68 -12.52 -10.01
C LEU A 500 -19.40 -11.05 -9.66
N LEU A 501 -19.01 -10.23 -10.65
CA LEU A 501 -18.49 -8.87 -10.39
C LEU A 501 -19.18 -7.77 -11.23
N GLU A 502 -19.49 -6.64 -10.59
CA GLU A 502 -19.69 -5.35 -11.26
C GLU A 502 -18.33 -4.67 -11.50
N GLY A 503 -17.84 -4.71 -12.73
CA GLY A 503 -16.52 -4.17 -13.08
C GLY A 503 -15.36 -5.07 -12.62
N ALA A 504 -14.21 -4.97 -13.28
CA ALA A 504 -13.01 -5.72 -12.91
C ALA A 504 -12.53 -5.27 -11.53
N SER A 505 -13.00 -5.92 -10.47
CA SER A 505 -12.66 -5.56 -9.11
C SER A 505 -11.32 -6.15 -8.69
N ASN A 506 -10.68 -5.45 -7.75
CA ASN A 506 -9.35 -5.77 -7.23
C ASN A 506 -9.29 -7.17 -6.55
N PHE A 507 -10.41 -7.82 -6.20
CA PHE A 507 -10.37 -9.10 -5.47
C PHE A 507 -9.92 -10.28 -6.34
N ALA A 508 -10.67 -10.63 -7.39
CA ALA A 508 -10.31 -11.74 -8.28
C ALA A 508 -8.98 -11.47 -9.01
N GLY A 509 -8.75 -10.23 -9.45
CA GLY A 509 -7.52 -9.82 -10.10
C GLY A 509 -6.26 -9.94 -9.24
N ASN A 510 -6.38 -9.76 -7.91
CA ASN A 510 -5.27 -9.95 -6.97
C ASN A 510 -5.18 -11.38 -6.43
N LEU A 511 -6.28 -12.14 -6.39
CA LEU A 511 -6.32 -13.51 -5.89
C LEU A 511 -5.79 -14.52 -6.92
N LEU A 512 -6.25 -14.45 -8.17
CA LEU A 512 -5.92 -15.42 -9.22
C LEU A 512 -4.41 -15.59 -9.46
N PRO A 513 -3.59 -14.53 -9.55
CA PRO A 513 -2.14 -14.66 -9.76
C PRO A 513 -1.42 -15.34 -8.59
N LEU A 514 -2.06 -15.41 -7.42
CA LEU A 514 -1.52 -16.05 -6.23
C LEU A 514 -1.89 -17.54 -6.16
N LEU A 515 -2.73 -18.05 -7.07
CA LEU A 515 -3.13 -19.47 -7.08
C LEU A 515 -2.08 -20.34 -7.80
N ASN A 516 -1.74 -21.50 -7.22
CA ASN A 516 -0.66 -22.38 -7.70
C ASN A 516 -1.15 -23.73 -8.26
N PHE A 517 -2.41 -23.81 -8.67
CA PHE A 517 -3.04 -24.96 -9.30
C PHE A 517 -3.71 -24.56 -10.63
N PRO A 518 -3.96 -25.49 -11.57
CA PRO A 518 -4.58 -25.15 -12.86
C PRO A 518 -5.98 -24.58 -12.68
N VAL A 519 -6.20 -23.36 -13.20
CA VAL A 519 -7.47 -22.62 -13.09
C VAL A 519 -7.98 -22.24 -14.47
N VAL A 520 -9.29 -22.34 -14.68
CA VAL A 520 -9.99 -21.75 -15.82
C VAL A 520 -10.92 -20.66 -15.29
N PHE A 521 -10.67 -19.40 -15.67
CA PHE A 521 -11.39 -18.26 -15.13
C PHE A 521 -12.50 -17.78 -16.06
N VAL A 522 -13.70 -17.52 -15.50
CA VAL A 522 -14.84 -16.91 -16.21
C VAL A 522 -15.43 -15.80 -15.34
N SER A 523 -15.50 -14.58 -15.91
CA SER A 523 -16.18 -13.45 -15.27
C SER A 523 -17.61 -13.31 -15.79
N LEU A 524 -18.56 -13.06 -14.88
CA LEU A 524 -19.94 -12.69 -15.15
C LEU A 524 -20.16 -11.24 -14.70
N HIS A 525 -20.34 -10.33 -15.66
CA HIS A 525 -20.69 -8.94 -15.38
C HIS A 525 -22.21 -8.72 -15.38
N CYS A 526 -22.74 -8.20 -14.26
CA CYS A 526 -24.12 -7.70 -14.17
C CYS A 526 -24.07 -6.17 -14.10
N SER A 527 -24.21 -5.44 -15.21
CA SER A 527 -24.08 -3.97 -15.18
C SER A 527 -25.40 -3.27 -14.82
N GLY A 528 -25.48 -2.56 -13.67
CA GLY A 528 -26.66 -1.80 -13.28
C GLY A 528 -26.40 -0.33 -12.88
N PHE A 529 -26.53 0.62 -13.82
CA PHE A 529 -26.81 2.03 -13.51
C PHE A 529 -27.67 2.68 -14.60
N SER A 530 -28.88 2.16 -14.81
CA SER A 530 -30.00 2.87 -15.45
C SER A 530 -31.25 2.02 -15.32
N LYS A 531 -32.40 2.65 -15.04
CA LYS A 531 -33.69 1.97 -14.88
C LYS A 531 -34.24 1.30 -16.16
N SER A 532 -33.44 1.11 -17.21
CA SER A 532 -33.90 0.44 -18.43
C SER A 532 -32.77 0.02 -19.40
N LYS A 533 -31.72 -0.70 -18.97
CA LYS A 533 -30.86 -1.53 -19.84
C LYS A 533 -29.74 -2.22 -19.05
N TRP A 534 -29.62 -3.54 -19.18
CA TRP A 534 -28.53 -4.35 -18.61
C TRP A 534 -27.74 -5.02 -19.76
N LYS A 535 -26.40 -4.93 -19.74
CA LYS A 535 -25.51 -5.60 -20.71
C LYS A 535 -24.61 -6.63 -20.02
N PHE A 536 -24.45 -7.80 -20.66
CA PHE A 536 -23.49 -8.85 -20.30
C PHE A 536 -22.37 -8.92 -21.34
N GLU A 537 -21.13 -8.64 -20.95
CA GLU A 537 -19.94 -8.84 -21.80
C GLU A 537 -19.00 -9.88 -21.19
N ALA A 538 -18.48 -10.81 -22.01
CA ALA A 538 -17.46 -11.77 -21.62
C ALA A 538 -16.07 -11.25 -22.01
N SER A 539 -15.23 -10.91 -21.03
CA SER A 539 -13.84 -10.52 -21.25
C SER A 539 -12.91 -11.74 -21.46
N LYS A 540 -11.77 -11.52 -22.12
CA LYS A 540 -10.91 -12.53 -22.76
C LYS A 540 -10.40 -13.67 -21.86
N TYR A 541 -10.37 -14.85 -22.47
CA TYR A 541 -9.88 -16.15 -22.00
C TYR A 541 -8.36 -16.13 -21.76
N GLN A 542 -7.88 -16.58 -20.58
CA GLN A 542 -6.49 -16.97 -20.35
C GLN A 542 -6.49 -18.40 -19.79
N GLU A 543 -6.13 -19.37 -20.63
CA GLU A 543 -5.73 -20.72 -20.19
C GLU A 543 -4.24 -20.66 -19.83
N GLN A 544 -3.90 -20.94 -18.58
CA GLN A 544 -2.55 -21.41 -18.25
C GLN A 544 -2.54 -22.92 -18.43
N THR A 545 -2.25 -23.39 -19.64
CA THR A 545 -1.89 -24.79 -19.87
C THR A 545 -0.54 -24.84 -20.56
N ALA A 546 0.36 -25.66 -20.01
CA ALA A 546 1.47 -26.18 -20.78
C ALA A 546 0.90 -27.06 -21.91
N GLU A 547 1.39 -26.86 -23.12
CA GLU A 547 1.07 -27.54 -24.39
C GLU A 547 0.05 -26.85 -25.33
N ASP A 548 0.55 -26.58 -26.54
CA ASP A 548 -0.10 -25.91 -27.67
C ASP A 548 -1.28 -26.70 -28.24
N ILE A 549 -2.44 -26.05 -28.36
CA ILE A 549 -3.55 -26.51 -29.22
C ILE A 549 -4.02 -25.32 -30.09
N PRO A 550 -4.34 -25.50 -31.40
CA PRO A 550 -4.48 -24.38 -32.34
C PRO A 550 -5.78 -23.59 -32.19
N LEU A 551 -5.68 -22.29 -32.43
CA LEU A 551 -6.77 -21.30 -32.48
C LEU A 551 -7.73 -21.53 -33.66
N GLU A 552 -9.01 -21.80 -33.39
CA GLU A 552 -10.08 -21.58 -34.37
C GLU A 552 -10.50 -20.10 -34.38
N THR A 553 -10.32 -19.46 -35.53
CA THR A 553 -10.69 -18.06 -35.80
C THR A 553 -12.12 -17.98 -36.33
N GLY A 554 -13.07 -17.59 -35.49
CA GLY A 554 -14.44 -17.25 -35.89
C GLY A 554 -14.73 -15.76 -35.67
N LYS A 555 -14.94 -15.00 -36.75
CA LYS A 555 -15.51 -13.64 -36.71
C LYS A 555 -17.00 -13.74 -36.36
N GLU A 556 -17.47 -13.09 -35.29
CA GLU A 556 -18.88 -12.78 -35.11
C GLU A 556 -19.09 -11.34 -34.61
N SER A 557 -20.03 -10.68 -35.27
CA SER A 557 -20.46 -9.28 -35.18
C SER A 557 -21.20 -8.96 -33.88
N GLU A 558 -20.99 -7.75 -33.37
CA GLU A 558 -21.78 -7.13 -32.29
C GLU A 558 -23.22 -6.88 -32.76
N GLN A 559 -24.19 -7.59 -32.17
CA GLN A 559 -25.59 -7.19 -32.15
C GLN A 559 -26.08 -7.19 -30.70
N ASP A 560 -26.63 -6.04 -30.29
CA ASP A 560 -27.15 -5.71 -28.97
C ASP A 560 -28.50 -6.39 -28.71
N ASP A 561 -28.64 -7.10 -27.57
CA ASP A 561 -29.93 -7.57 -27.03
C ASP A 561 -30.08 -7.21 -25.54
N ASP A 562 -31.30 -6.86 -25.14
CA ASP A 562 -31.71 -6.11 -23.93
C ASP A 562 -32.58 -6.99 -23.00
N TYR A 563 -32.19 -7.25 -21.72
CA TYR A 563 -32.99 -8.06 -20.78
C TYR A 563 -32.85 -7.67 -19.29
N SER A 564 -33.90 -7.85 -18.47
CA SER A 564 -33.95 -7.56 -17.02
C SER A 564 -34.09 -8.82 -16.14
N LEU A 565 -33.55 -8.78 -14.91
CA LEU A 565 -33.36 -9.92 -13.99
C LEU A 565 -34.61 -10.29 -13.18
N GLY A 566 -35.04 -11.54 -13.35
CA GLY A 566 -36.04 -12.25 -12.56
C GLY A 566 -36.26 -13.64 -13.14
N ASP A 567 -36.47 -13.71 -14.46
CA ASP A 567 -36.93 -14.94 -15.12
C ASP A 567 -36.03 -15.47 -16.26
N ASN A 568 -34.91 -14.79 -16.59
CA ASN A 568 -34.13 -15.12 -17.80
C ASN A 568 -32.60 -15.23 -17.58
N LEU A 569 -32.14 -15.60 -16.38
CA LEU A 569 -30.71 -15.90 -16.19
C LEU A 569 -30.31 -17.15 -16.99
N GLU A 570 -31.18 -18.16 -17.01
CA GLU A 570 -30.99 -19.41 -17.76
C GLU A 570 -30.91 -19.20 -19.27
N SER A 571 -31.56 -18.16 -19.82
CA SER A 571 -31.57 -17.89 -21.26
C SER A 571 -30.40 -17.03 -21.74
N SER A 572 -29.56 -16.49 -20.84
CA SER A 572 -28.42 -15.65 -21.21
C SER A 572 -27.35 -16.45 -21.96
N ARG A 573 -26.87 -15.93 -23.11
CA ARG A 573 -25.79 -16.54 -23.92
C ARG A 573 -24.52 -16.77 -23.09
N SER A 574 -24.22 -15.87 -22.16
CA SER A 574 -23.07 -15.96 -21.24
C SER A 574 -23.27 -17.05 -20.18
N PHE A 575 -24.48 -17.18 -19.65
CA PHE A 575 -24.83 -18.24 -18.69
C PHE A 575 -24.87 -19.62 -19.36
N GLN A 576 -25.38 -19.72 -20.58
CA GLN A 576 -25.34 -20.95 -21.39
C GLN A 576 -23.90 -21.37 -21.76
N LYS A 577 -23.03 -20.39 -22.05
CA LYS A 577 -21.59 -20.65 -22.26
C LYS A 577 -20.93 -21.16 -20.97
N LEU A 578 -21.28 -20.58 -19.83
CA LEU A 578 -20.84 -21.04 -18.51
C LEU A 578 -21.34 -22.45 -18.23
N LEU A 579 -22.59 -22.79 -18.52
CA LEU A 579 -23.13 -24.15 -18.35
C LEU A 579 -22.41 -25.16 -19.25
N LYS A 580 -22.10 -24.78 -20.49
CA LYS A 580 -21.32 -25.63 -21.41
C LYS A 580 -19.88 -25.84 -20.93
N LEU A 581 -19.25 -24.83 -20.34
CA LEU A 581 -17.91 -24.93 -19.73
C LEU A 581 -17.95 -25.74 -18.43
N SER A 582 -18.92 -25.50 -17.56
CA SER A 582 -19.08 -26.18 -16.26
C SER A 582 -19.33 -27.68 -16.41
N LYS A 583 -19.87 -28.11 -17.56
CA LYS A 583 -19.98 -29.55 -17.93
C LYS A 583 -18.62 -30.23 -18.20
N LYS A 584 -17.54 -29.48 -18.41
CA LYS A 584 -16.20 -30.01 -18.70
C LYS A 584 -15.30 -30.13 -17.46
N TYR A 585 -15.68 -29.53 -16.33
CA TYR A 585 -14.85 -29.49 -15.13
C TYR A 585 -15.62 -30.08 -13.95
N SER A 586 -14.94 -30.86 -13.11
CA SER A 586 -15.57 -31.46 -11.93
C SER A 586 -15.51 -30.57 -10.68
N ARG A 587 -14.67 -29.53 -10.67
CA ARG A 587 -14.50 -28.63 -9.52
C ARG A 587 -14.76 -27.19 -9.93
N VAL A 588 -15.61 -26.51 -9.17
CA VAL A 588 -16.00 -25.11 -9.40
C VAL A 588 -15.72 -24.28 -8.15
N LEU A 589 -15.03 -23.16 -8.30
CA LEU A 589 -14.81 -22.17 -7.25
C LEU A 589 -15.49 -20.86 -7.65
N ILE A 590 -16.39 -20.36 -6.83
CA ILE A 590 -17.09 -19.09 -7.08
C ILE A 590 -16.37 -17.98 -6.30
N LEU A 591 -16.05 -16.85 -6.94
CA LEU A 591 -15.50 -15.65 -6.32
C LEU A 591 -16.55 -14.55 -6.25
N GLU A 592 -16.74 -13.98 -5.05
CA GLU A 592 -17.76 -12.96 -4.76
C GLU A 592 -17.18 -11.75 -4.01
N ASP A 593 -17.60 -10.53 -4.37
CA ASP A 593 -17.06 -9.27 -3.79
C ASP A 593 -18.10 -8.53 -2.94
N ILE A 594 -19.31 -8.28 -3.45
CA ILE A 594 -20.41 -7.64 -2.68
C ILE A 594 -21.74 -8.25 -3.14
N VAL A 595 -22.53 -8.82 -2.22
CA VAL A 595 -23.83 -9.39 -2.56
C VAL A 595 -24.95 -8.37 -2.32
N ASP A 596 -25.65 -7.97 -3.38
CA ASP A 596 -26.97 -7.32 -3.29
C ASP A 596 -28.10 -8.11 -4.00
N SER A 597 -27.83 -9.30 -4.56
CA SER A 597 -28.90 -10.16 -5.10
C SER A 597 -28.83 -11.61 -4.60
N LYS A 598 -29.58 -11.91 -3.54
CA LYS A 598 -29.81 -13.27 -3.01
C LYS A 598 -30.36 -14.24 -4.08
N THR A 599 -30.97 -13.73 -5.15
CA THR A 599 -31.66 -14.51 -6.19
C THR A 599 -30.70 -15.12 -7.22
N THR A 600 -29.68 -14.36 -7.64
CA THR A 600 -28.72 -14.79 -8.68
C THR A 600 -27.83 -15.92 -8.19
N LEU A 601 -27.35 -15.84 -6.94
CA LEU A 601 -26.56 -16.89 -6.32
C LEU A 601 -27.35 -18.18 -6.15
N LYS A 602 -28.59 -18.10 -5.64
CA LYS A 602 -29.46 -19.27 -5.48
C LYS A 602 -29.72 -19.97 -6.80
N ALA A 603 -30.00 -19.23 -7.87
CA ALA A 603 -30.15 -19.78 -9.21
C ALA A 603 -28.85 -20.46 -9.67
N LEU A 604 -27.70 -19.80 -9.52
CA LEU A 604 -26.40 -20.32 -9.95
C LEU A 604 -25.99 -21.60 -9.21
N TYR A 605 -26.17 -21.66 -7.88
CA TYR A 605 -25.91 -22.87 -7.09
C TYR A 605 -26.85 -24.01 -7.49
N LYS A 606 -28.15 -23.73 -7.66
CA LYS A 606 -29.14 -24.73 -8.10
C LYS A 606 -28.79 -25.30 -9.47
N THR A 607 -28.55 -24.44 -10.46
CA THR A 607 -28.25 -24.89 -11.82
C THR A 607 -26.92 -25.64 -11.90
N LEU A 608 -25.87 -25.19 -11.19
CA LEU A 608 -24.58 -25.91 -11.18
C LEU A 608 -24.69 -27.25 -10.42
N GLY A 609 -25.46 -27.30 -9.35
CA GLY A 609 -25.67 -28.53 -8.57
C GLY A 609 -26.38 -29.64 -9.36
N GLU A 610 -27.24 -29.27 -10.30
CA GLU A 610 -27.93 -30.23 -11.20
C GLU A 610 -27.01 -30.84 -12.27
N ILE A 611 -25.78 -30.34 -12.46
CA ILE A 611 -24.85 -30.83 -13.49
C ILE A 611 -24.13 -32.08 -12.99
N PRO A 612 -24.29 -33.25 -13.66
CA PRO A 612 -23.75 -34.52 -13.16
C PRO A 612 -22.21 -34.54 -13.06
N THR A 613 -21.52 -33.85 -13.96
CA THR A 613 -20.06 -33.83 -14.07
C THR A 613 -19.37 -33.03 -12.95
N ILE A 614 -20.04 -32.04 -12.36
CA ILE A 614 -19.50 -31.24 -11.27
C ILE A 614 -19.52 -32.08 -10.00
N LYS A 615 -18.38 -32.38 -9.42
CA LYS A 615 -18.24 -33.11 -8.16
C LYS A 615 -18.05 -32.19 -6.96
N GLU A 616 -17.69 -30.93 -7.16
CA GLU A 616 -17.44 -29.98 -6.06
C GLU A 616 -17.77 -28.55 -6.50
N ILE A 617 -18.47 -27.80 -5.63
CA ILE A 617 -18.66 -26.37 -5.76
C ILE A 617 -18.26 -25.72 -4.43
N LYS A 618 -17.31 -24.78 -4.45
CA LYS A 618 -16.87 -23.97 -3.30
C LYS A 618 -17.04 -22.48 -3.63
N CYS A 619 -17.10 -21.63 -2.61
CA CYS A 619 -17.17 -20.17 -2.78
C CYS A 619 -16.14 -19.47 -1.88
N ALA A 620 -15.51 -18.42 -2.42
CA ALA A 620 -14.64 -17.51 -1.71
C ALA A 620 -15.05 -16.04 -1.90
N SER A 621 -15.13 -15.28 -0.81
CA SER A 621 -15.62 -13.90 -0.82
C SER A 621 -14.84 -12.97 0.12
N LEU A 622 -14.75 -11.70 -0.25
CA LEU A 622 -14.23 -10.62 0.58
C LEU A 622 -15.38 -9.64 0.91
N PHE A 623 -15.87 -9.59 2.14
CA PHE A 623 -17.08 -8.83 2.47
C PHE A 623 -16.79 -7.49 3.18
N VAL A 624 -17.25 -6.37 2.61
CA VAL A 624 -17.25 -5.04 3.28
C VAL A 624 -18.53 -4.25 2.94
N LYS A 625 -19.53 -4.24 3.83
CA LYS A 625 -20.72 -3.34 3.71
C LYS A 625 -21.12 -2.76 5.07
N VAL A 626 -21.35 -1.45 5.10
CA VAL A 626 -22.12 -0.76 6.14
C VAL A 626 -23.59 -0.82 5.73
N VAL A 627 -24.46 -1.31 6.61
CA VAL A 627 -25.92 -1.23 6.44
C VAL A 627 -26.37 0.13 6.96
N ASP A 628 -27.08 0.90 6.14
CA ASP A 628 -27.79 2.11 6.59
C ASP A 628 -28.76 1.78 7.74
N HIS A 629 -29.06 2.77 8.57
CA HIS A 629 -29.60 2.73 9.93
C HIS A 629 -30.86 1.89 10.30
N ASP A 630 -31.42 1.05 9.43
CA ASP A 630 -32.53 0.15 9.78
C ASP A 630 -32.15 -1.32 9.60
N ILE A 631 -31.81 -1.97 10.72
CA ILE A 631 -31.50 -3.40 10.77
C ILE A 631 -32.78 -4.21 10.52
N ASP A 632 -32.77 -4.99 9.44
CA ASP A 632 -33.80 -5.98 9.08
C ASP A 632 -34.02 -6.99 10.24
N PRO A 633 -35.26 -7.34 10.65
CA PRO A 633 -35.56 -8.09 11.88
C PRO A 633 -34.97 -9.50 12.02
N ILE A 634 -34.22 -9.99 11.02
CA ILE A 634 -33.53 -11.29 11.02
C ILE A 634 -32.33 -11.32 11.99
N TYR A 635 -31.77 -10.18 12.40
CA TYR A 635 -30.54 -10.10 13.20
C TYR A 635 -30.76 -9.91 14.72
N LYS A 636 -31.74 -10.60 15.32
CA LYS A 636 -31.95 -10.59 16.79
C LYS A 636 -31.14 -11.67 17.51
N GLU A 637 -30.75 -11.39 18.76
CA GLU A 637 -29.87 -12.20 19.66
C GLU A 637 -30.26 -13.68 19.82
N GLU A 638 -31.50 -14.05 19.50
CA GLU A 638 -32.12 -15.36 19.74
C GLU A 638 -31.51 -16.50 18.88
N TYR A 639 -30.68 -16.19 17.88
CA TYR A 639 -30.06 -17.15 16.96
C TYR A 639 -28.57 -17.42 17.21
N TYR A 640 -27.97 -16.82 18.24
CA TYR A 640 -26.53 -16.88 18.51
C TYR A 640 -26.20 -17.64 19.82
N ARG A 641 -25.30 -18.62 19.76
CA ARG A 641 -24.64 -19.22 20.94
C ARG A 641 -23.15 -19.39 20.68
N THR A 642 -22.31 -18.83 21.54
CA THR A 642 -20.85 -18.90 21.48
C THR A 642 -20.33 -20.22 22.03
N THR A 643 -19.33 -20.81 21.37
CA THR A 643 -18.46 -21.87 21.94
C THR A 643 -17.02 -21.39 21.97
N LEU A 644 -16.34 -21.59 23.11
CA LEU A 644 -15.07 -20.95 23.50
C LEU A 644 -13.79 -21.73 23.12
N PHE A 645 -13.87 -22.77 22.27
CA PHE A 645 -12.71 -23.62 21.94
C PHE A 645 -12.56 -23.86 20.43
N SER A 646 -11.31 -24.02 19.98
CA SER A 646 -10.98 -24.58 18.65
C SER A 646 -11.49 -26.02 18.55
N PRO A 647 -11.97 -26.50 17.39
CA PRO A 647 -12.40 -27.89 17.26
C PRO A 647 -11.22 -28.83 17.55
N ASP A 648 -11.45 -29.84 18.37
CA ASP A 648 -10.55 -30.97 18.53
C ASP A 648 -10.47 -31.73 17.19
N TYR A 649 -9.27 -31.80 16.61
CA TYR A 649 -9.04 -32.45 15.31
C TYR A 649 -8.89 -33.98 15.40
N SER A 650 -9.05 -34.56 16.59
CA SER A 650 -8.98 -36.01 16.82
C SER A 650 -10.37 -36.69 16.84
N GLY A 651 -10.83 -37.13 15.67
CA GLY A 651 -11.50 -38.42 15.48
C GLY A 651 -12.91 -38.66 16.06
N SER A 652 -13.97 -38.11 15.44
CA SER A 652 -15.31 -38.72 15.52
C SER A 652 -15.95 -38.96 14.15
N VAL A 653 -16.79 -40.00 14.05
CA VAL A 653 -17.45 -40.44 12.81
C VAL A 653 -18.54 -39.44 12.35
N GLU A 654 -19.20 -38.74 13.28
CA GLU A 654 -20.09 -37.61 12.98
C GLU A 654 -19.32 -36.43 12.34
N ALA A 655 -18.13 -36.08 12.85
CA ALA A 655 -17.28 -35.03 12.29
C ALA A 655 -16.72 -35.39 10.90
N LYS A 656 -16.70 -36.69 10.55
CA LYS A 656 -16.33 -37.17 9.21
C LYS A 656 -17.48 -37.00 8.21
N LYS A 657 -18.75 -37.02 8.64
CA LYS A 657 -19.92 -36.78 7.77
C LYS A 657 -20.18 -35.30 7.49
N THR A 658 -19.76 -34.39 8.37
CA THR A 658 -19.90 -32.93 8.16
C THR A 658 -18.77 -32.32 7.30
N ARG A 659 -17.58 -32.93 7.25
CA ARG A 659 -16.47 -32.53 6.35
C ARG A 659 -16.77 -32.64 4.84
N ASP A 660 -17.74 -33.46 4.44
CA ASP A 660 -18.02 -33.81 3.04
C ASP A 660 -19.15 -32.96 2.40
N PHE A 661 -19.55 -31.81 2.99
CA PHE A 661 -20.65 -31.02 2.44
C PHE A 661 -20.27 -30.28 1.15
N ASN A 662 -21.18 -30.39 0.18
CA ASN A 662 -21.01 -30.00 -1.21
C ASN A 662 -22.30 -29.33 -1.67
N PHE A 663 -22.21 -28.09 -2.21
CA PHE A 663 -23.39 -27.36 -2.71
C PHE A 663 -24.16 -28.12 -3.80
N LYS A 664 -23.54 -29.11 -4.44
CA LYS A 664 -24.23 -30.05 -5.33
C LYS A 664 -25.41 -30.78 -4.66
N ASN A 665 -25.40 -30.95 -3.34
CA ASN A 665 -26.40 -31.69 -2.59
C ASN A 665 -27.46 -30.80 -1.92
N TRP A 666 -27.55 -29.52 -2.28
CA TRP A 666 -28.49 -28.56 -1.68
C TRP A 666 -29.94 -28.77 -2.17
N SER A 667 -30.94 -28.63 -1.28
CA SER A 667 -32.37 -28.64 -1.64
C SER A 667 -33.20 -27.67 -0.78
N GLU A 668 -34.32 -27.16 -1.32
CA GLU A 668 -35.17 -26.11 -0.71
C GLU A 668 -35.80 -26.48 0.65
N GLY A 669 -35.81 -27.76 1.03
CA GLY A 669 -36.33 -28.24 2.32
C GLY A 669 -35.26 -28.45 3.41
N MET A 670 -33.97 -28.28 3.09
CA MET A 670 -32.93 -28.34 4.12
C MET A 670 -33.02 -27.08 4.97
N ASN A 671 -33.29 -27.26 6.27
CA ASN A 671 -33.27 -26.20 7.29
C ASN A 671 -31.82 -25.75 7.55
N ILE A 672 -31.20 -25.13 6.55
CA ILE A 672 -29.87 -24.55 6.68
C ILE A 672 -30.06 -23.16 7.23
N LYS A 673 -29.71 -22.99 8.50
CA LYS A 673 -29.47 -21.66 9.08
C LYS A 673 -28.30 -21.05 8.31
N PHE A 674 -28.56 -20.07 7.46
CA PHE A 674 -27.50 -19.24 6.88
C PHE A 674 -26.91 -18.40 8.01
N PHE A 675 -25.76 -18.83 8.55
CA PHE A 675 -25.02 -18.08 9.56
C PHE A 675 -24.20 -16.99 8.87
N ASN A 676 -24.46 -15.75 9.27
CA ASN A 676 -23.80 -14.55 8.81
C ASN A 676 -23.55 -13.63 10.03
N TRP A 677 -22.34 -13.66 10.61
CA TRP A 677 -21.35 -12.56 10.60
C TRP A 677 -20.28 -12.68 11.71
N TYR A 678 -19.08 -12.20 11.37
CA TYR A 678 -17.91 -11.78 12.16
C TYR A 678 -16.85 -12.77 12.63
N GLY A 679 -15.64 -12.62 12.05
CA GLY A 679 -14.35 -12.84 12.71
C GLY A 679 -13.89 -14.30 12.78
N LEU A 680 -12.99 -14.69 11.86
CA LEU A 680 -12.18 -15.92 11.89
C LEU A 680 -12.83 -17.14 12.58
N LEU A 681 -13.66 -17.86 11.84
CA LEU A 681 -13.96 -19.26 12.10
C LEU A 681 -13.46 -20.08 10.91
N ILE A 682 -12.45 -20.92 11.14
CA ILE A 682 -12.27 -22.12 10.32
C ILE A 682 -13.29 -23.12 10.84
N SER A 683 -14.48 -23.09 10.25
CA SER A 683 -15.47 -24.15 10.41
C SER A 683 -16.41 -24.09 9.21
N GLU A 684 -16.38 -25.17 8.42
CA GLU A 684 -17.43 -25.68 7.54
C GLU A 684 -18.07 -24.66 6.56
N ASP A 685 -17.59 -24.70 5.30
CA ASP A 685 -18.35 -24.47 4.05
C ASP A 685 -18.51 -23.09 3.39
N VAL A 686 -17.85 -22.02 3.85
CA VAL A 686 -17.67 -20.78 3.04
C VAL A 686 -16.32 -20.10 3.34
N TRP A 687 -15.58 -19.67 2.31
CA TRP A 687 -14.29 -18.97 2.49
C TRP A 687 -14.50 -17.45 2.48
N VAL A 688 -14.93 -16.85 3.59
CA VAL A 688 -15.15 -15.39 3.70
C VAL A 688 -14.10 -14.69 4.57
N VAL A 689 -13.63 -13.52 4.15
CA VAL A 689 -12.89 -12.57 5.01
C VAL A 689 -13.72 -11.28 5.21
N GLY A 690 -14.05 -10.92 6.46
CA GLY A 690 -14.75 -9.67 6.80
C GLY A 690 -14.96 -9.39 8.31
N PHE A 691 -15.03 -8.09 8.68
CA PHE A 691 -15.25 -7.54 10.04
C PHE A 691 -16.42 -6.54 10.07
N GLY A 692 -16.99 -6.23 11.26
CA GLY A 692 -18.00 -5.17 11.40
C GLY A 692 -18.55 -4.92 12.81
N LEU A 693 -19.39 -3.88 12.87
CA LEU A 693 -19.79 -3.12 14.07
C LEU A 693 -21.12 -3.61 14.67
N ASP A 694 -21.31 -3.34 15.97
CA ASP A 694 -22.62 -3.42 16.64
C ASP A 694 -23.39 -2.08 16.58
N ASN A 695 -24.62 -2.10 17.11
CA ASN A 695 -25.58 -0.99 17.07
C ASN A 695 -25.12 0.30 17.76
N ASP A 696 -24.07 0.26 18.59
CA ASP A 696 -23.55 1.40 19.34
C ASP A 696 -22.28 2.01 18.70
N GLN A 697 -21.90 1.58 17.48
CA GLN A 697 -20.64 1.98 16.81
C GLN A 697 -19.38 1.73 17.65
N LYS A 698 -19.40 0.76 18.58
CA LYS A 698 -18.22 0.39 19.37
C LYS A 698 -17.42 -0.71 18.66
N TYR A 699 -16.11 -0.53 18.63
CA TYR A 699 -15.17 -1.57 18.22
C TYR A 699 -15.23 -2.76 19.19
N ARG A 700 -15.34 -3.97 18.66
CA ARG A 700 -14.78 -5.16 19.31
C ARG A 700 -13.67 -5.71 18.41
N ASN A 701 -12.44 -5.66 18.92
CA ASN A 701 -11.35 -6.46 18.36
C ASN A 701 -11.76 -7.94 18.44
N PHE A 702 -11.78 -8.65 17.32
CA PHE A 702 -11.81 -10.11 17.29
C PHE A 702 -10.42 -10.72 16.98
N GLN A 703 -9.39 -10.09 17.54
CA GLN A 703 -8.14 -10.75 17.92
C GLN A 703 -7.76 -10.39 19.36
N SER A 704 -8.73 -10.45 20.29
CA SER A 704 -8.48 -10.61 21.74
C SER A 704 -9.80 -10.65 22.52
N LEU A 705 -10.37 -11.84 22.67
CA LEU A 705 -11.17 -12.17 23.86
C LEU A 705 -10.54 -13.37 24.58
N GLY A 706 -9.25 -13.26 24.90
CA GLY A 706 -8.80 -13.46 26.27
C GLY A 706 -8.40 -12.06 26.76
N VAL A 707 -8.90 -11.50 27.85
CA VAL A 707 -9.17 -12.12 29.14
C VAL A 707 -10.24 -11.32 29.89
N PHE A 708 -11.31 -11.97 30.38
CA PHE A 708 -11.78 -11.90 31.78
C PHE A 708 -13.04 -12.76 32.00
N ASN A 709 -12.96 -13.76 32.89
CA ASN A 709 -14.13 -14.24 33.63
C ASN A 709 -13.91 -13.93 35.13
N PRO A 710 -14.68 -12.99 35.72
CA PRO A 710 -14.53 -12.54 37.10
C PRO A 710 -15.26 -13.43 38.14
N LYS A 711 -15.33 -14.75 37.92
CA LYS A 711 -16.12 -15.68 38.75
C LYS A 711 -15.40 -16.92 39.29
N TYR A 712 -14.08 -16.87 39.40
CA TYR A 712 -13.36 -17.70 40.36
C TYR A 712 -12.64 -16.75 41.31
N SER A 713 -13.22 -16.63 42.51
CA SER A 713 -12.81 -15.81 43.65
C SER A 713 -11.45 -16.20 44.19
#